data_AF-A0A0N0YFX4-F1
#
_entry.id   AF-A0A0N0YFX4-F1
#
_cell.length_a   1.000
_cell.length_b   1.000
_cell.length_c   1.000
_cell.angle_alpha   90.00
_cell.angle_beta   90.00
_cell.angle_gamma   90.00
#
_symmetry.space_group_name_H-M   'P 1'
#
loop_
_entity.id
_entity.type
_entity.pdbx_description
1 polymer ?
#
loop_
_entity_poly.entity_id
_entity_poly.type
_entity_poly.pdbx_seq_one_letter_code
_entity_poly.pdbx_strand_id
1 'polypeptide(L)'
;VAACDVSDRVALAGLVEELEAAGGPVRSVFHAAGINRFAPLVDTRADDFEEVLRAKVTGADNLDAVFGDRPLDAFVLFSSIAGIWGSGGQAAYAAANAHLDALAERRRARGLTATSIAWGPWADGGMADGEAAEHLRRRGLTAMAPATAIIGLEQALGQGDSVITVADVDWQLFRPTFTAMRESPLLSELAELDTSVSADNRPSSLPARFAALPDTERAAALLDLVRQQVAFVLGHRNTSRIPADRPFQQLGFDSLTAVELRNLLQKETGLGLPTTLVFDCPNPAALADHLRVRLFGAGEEPERSGAATSVTSDDPIVIVGMSCRLPGGVSSPEDLWSLLVAEADGITGFPIDRGWAVDPHSSYAREGGFLHDAALFDAEFFGISPREALAMDPQQRLLLETSWEAFERAGIDPISLRGSSTAVFAGAASQGYASGANAGEVEGVGGHLLTGNATSVLSGRVSYAFGLEGPAVTLDTACSSSLVALHLAAQALRSGECSLALVGGVTVMGTAVTFSEFSRQGGLAGDGRCKSFAEAADGTGWSEGVGVLLVERLSDAWQNGHEVLAVLRGSAVNQDGASNGLTAPNGPSQQRVIRQALLNAGLSASQVDAVEAHGTGTSLGDPIEAQAVLATYGQGRAEAPPLHLGSLKSNIGHTQAAAGVAGIIKMVMAMRHGVLPRTLHVDEPTSQVDWSAGAVELLTESVAWPETGEARRAGVSSFGISGTNAHVILEQAPAIEATEASEDVVLPVVPWVVSAKSEAGLSAQVERLSVFAGDREPVDVGLSLATTRAALEHRAVLIGDRTV
;
A
#
# COMPACT_ATOMS: atom_id res chain seq x y z
N VAL A 1 -32.06 50.22 23.82
CA VAL A 1 -30.81 49.55 23.41
C VAL A 1 -29.75 50.63 23.23
N ALA A 2 -28.62 50.51 23.90
CA ALA A 2 -27.50 51.45 23.81
C ALA A 2 -26.25 50.68 23.35
N ALA A 3 -25.39 51.31 22.55
CA ALA A 3 -24.14 50.70 22.11
C ALA A 3 -23.05 50.97 23.17
N CYS A 4 -22.48 49.90 23.73
CA CYS A 4 -21.39 49.98 24.70
C CYS A 4 -20.59 48.68 24.69
N ASP A 5 -19.26 48.78 24.58
CA ASP A 5 -18.35 47.66 24.80
C ASP A 5 -18.11 47.51 26.31
N VAL A 6 -18.57 46.42 26.90
CA VAL A 6 -18.43 46.15 28.34
C VAL A 6 -16.97 45.94 28.77
N SER A 7 -16.07 45.66 27.83
CA SER A 7 -14.63 45.59 28.09
C SER A 7 -13.96 46.97 28.18
N ASP A 8 -14.64 48.05 27.77
CA ASP A 8 -14.23 49.44 28.03
C ASP A 8 -14.91 49.95 29.32
N ARG A 9 -14.12 49.99 30.40
CA ARG A 9 -14.59 50.40 31.72
C ARG A 9 -15.11 51.84 31.75
N VAL A 10 -14.51 52.75 30.97
CA VAL A 10 -14.88 54.18 30.99
C VAL A 10 -16.20 54.38 30.28
N ALA A 11 -16.37 53.76 29.11
CA ALA A 11 -17.63 53.78 28.37
C ALA A 11 -18.76 53.15 29.21
N LEU A 12 -18.50 52.02 29.87
CA LEU A 12 -19.46 51.35 30.73
C LEU A 12 -19.88 52.21 31.93
N ALA A 13 -18.93 52.86 32.61
CA ALA A 13 -19.23 53.76 33.72
C ALA A 13 -20.10 54.95 33.28
N GLY A 14 -19.77 55.57 32.14
CA GLY A 14 -20.55 56.66 31.55
C GLY A 14 -21.98 56.23 31.22
N LEU A 15 -22.16 55.05 30.63
CA LEU A 15 -23.50 54.51 30.34
C LEU A 15 -24.31 54.28 31.62
N VAL A 16 -23.69 53.77 32.70
CA VAL A 16 -24.39 53.58 33.98
C VAL A 16 -24.85 54.93 34.55
N GLU A 17 -23.99 55.95 34.53
CA GLU A 17 -24.35 57.30 34.99
C GLU A 17 -25.51 57.90 34.18
N GLU A 18 -25.49 57.75 32.86
CA GLU A 18 -26.57 58.20 31.97
C GLU A 18 -27.90 57.51 32.27
N LEU A 19 -27.88 56.18 32.47
CA LEU A 19 -29.07 55.40 32.81
C LEU A 19 -29.65 55.80 34.17
N GLU A 20 -28.79 56.01 35.17
CA GLU A 20 -29.21 56.42 36.51
C GLU A 20 -29.78 57.83 36.53
N ALA A 21 -29.21 58.75 35.75
CA ALA A 21 -29.73 60.10 35.58
C ALA A 21 -31.09 60.14 34.86
N ALA A 22 -31.35 59.21 33.94
CA ALA A 22 -32.56 59.19 33.13
C ALA A 22 -33.73 58.37 33.73
N GLY A 23 -33.45 57.33 34.52
CA GLY A 23 -34.45 56.31 34.86
C GLY A 23 -34.42 55.78 36.30
N GLY A 24 -33.53 56.28 37.17
CA GLY A 24 -33.35 55.78 38.53
C GLY A 24 -32.22 54.72 38.64
N PRO A 25 -31.85 54.30 39.87
CA PRO A 25 -30.68 53.44 40.09
C PRO A 25 -30.82 52.10 39.37
N VAL A 26 -29.73 51.63 38.76
CA VAL A 26 -29.68 50.29 38.17
C VAL A 26 -29.72 49.27 39.29
N ARG A 27 -30.77 48.44 39.31
CA ARG A 27 -31.02 47.46 40.38
C ARG A 27 -30.57 46.05 40.04
N SER A 28 -30.37 45.74 38.77
CA SER A 28 -30.00 44.39 38.32
C SER A 28 -29.03 44.42 37.16
N VAL A 29 -28.05 43.53 37.18
CA VAL A 29 -27.02 43.38 36.15
C VAL A 29 -27.02 41.94 35.66
N PHE A 30 -27.11 41.76 34.34
CA PHE A 30 -27.04 40.44 33.69
C PHE A 30 -25.90 40.46 32.67
N HIS A 31 -24.82 39.75 32.95
CA HIS A 31 -23.70 39.60 32.04
C HIS A 31 -23.90 38.36 31.16
N ALA A 32 -24.47 38.58 29.97
CA ALA A 32 -24.72 37.55 28.96
C ALA A 32 -23.75 37.61 27.76
N ALA A 33 -22.66 38.39 27.87
CA ALA A 33 -21.69 38.49 26.79
C ALA A 33 -20.84 37.21 26.68
N GLY A 34 -20.47 36.86 25.45
CA GLY A 34 -19.60 35.72 25.19
C GLY A 34 -19.29 35.57 23.71
N ILE A 35 -18.05 35.20 23.42
CA ILE A 35 -17.61 34.77 22.10
C ILE A 35 -17.15 33.33 22.26
N ASN A 36 -17.64 32.44 21.39
CA ASN A 36 -17.25 31.05 21.39
C ASN A 36 -16.33 30.79 20.19
N ARG A 37 -15.13 30.28 20.44
CA ARG A 37 -14.20 29.81 19.40
C ARG A 37 -13.78 28.38 19.70
N PHE A 38 -13.72 27.57 18.65
CA PHE A 38 -13.35 26.17 18.74
C PHE A 38 -11.96 25.94 18.14
N ALA A 39 -10.99 25.60 18.98
CA ALA A 39 -9.64 25.22 18.59
C ALA A 39 -9.04 24.27 19.64
N PRO A 40 -8.33 23.20 19.24
CA PRO A 40 -7.52 22.42 20.16
C PRO A 40 -6.54 23.30 20.93
N LEU A 41 -6.22 22.94 22.18
CA LEU A 41 -5.32 23.75 23.02
C LEU A 41 -3.96 23.98 22.36
N VAL A 42 -3.44 22.96 21.66
CA VAL A 42 -2.15 23.01 20.95
C VAL A 42 -2.14 23.98 19.77
N ASP A 43 -3.32 24.27 19.20
CA ASP A 43 -3.50 25.13 18.03
C ASP A 43 -4.06 26.52 18.39
N THR A 44 -4.37 26.75 19.68
CA THR A 44 -4.95 28.01 20.14
C THR A 44 -3.87 29.09 20.25
N ARG A 45 -3.97 30.14 19.43
CA ARG A 45 -3.04 31.29 19.49
C ARG A 45 -3.38 32.20 20.67
N ALA A 46 -2.39 32.96 21.13
CA ALA A 46 -2.58 33.92 22.22
C ALA A 46 -3.69 34.94 21.92
N ASP A 47 -3.75 35.45 20.69
CA ASP A 47 -4.75 36.44 20.27
C ASP A 47 -6.18 35.87 20.33
N ASP A 48 -6.39 34.62 19.90
CA ASP A 48 -7.68 33.93 19.96
C ASP A 48 -8.13 33.69 21.41
N PHE A 49 -7.16 33.40 22.29
CA PHE A 49 -7.40 33.21 23.72
C PHE A 49 -7.79 34.52 24.41
N GLU A 50 -7.10 35.62 24.08
CA GLU A 50 -7.38 36.96 24.59
C GLU A 50 -8.78 37.45 24.17
N GLU A 51 -9.17 37.23 22.92
CA GLU A 51 -10.48 37.65 22.41
C GLU A 51 -11.64 37.00 23.18
N VAL A 52 -11.56 35.69 23.45
CA VAL A 52 -12.58 34.95 24.20
C VAL A 52 -12.64 35.42 25.66
N LEU A 53 -11.48 35.65 26.29
CA LEU A 53 -11.41 36.19 27.65
C LEU A 53 -11.97 37.61 27.72
N ARG A 54 -11.65 38.48 26.77
CA ARG A 54 -12.07 39.88 26.78
C ARG A 54 -13.58 40.04 26.92
N ALA A 55 -14.36 39.23 26.18
CA ALA A 55 -15.81 39.30 26.19
C ALA A 55 -16.43 38.92 27.55
N LYS A 56 -15.90 37.88 28.22
CA LYS A 56 -16.44 37.34 29.48
C LYS A 56 -15.72 37.88 30.71
N VAL A 57 -14.41 37.70 30.78
CA VAL A 57 -13.58 38.04 31.94
C VAL A 57 -13.49 39.54 32.12
N THR A 58 -12.94 40.26 31.13
CA THR A 58 -12.75 41.71 31.25
C THR A 58 -14.08 42.44 31.40
N GLY A 59 -15.10 42.02 30.64
CA GLY A 59 -16.46 42.57 30.76
C GLY A 59 -17.07 42.39 32.15
N ALA A 60 -16.98 41.19 32.74
CA ALA A 60 -17.54 40.93 34.06
C ALA A 60 -16.75 41.62 35.19
N ASP A 61 -15.42 41.65 35.10
CA ASP A 61 -14.58 42.38 36.07
C ASP A 61 -14.87 43.89 36.03
N ASN A 62 -15.09 44.46 34.85
CA ASN A 62 -15.49 45.86 34.71
C ASN A 62 -16.87 46.12 35.33
N LEU A 63 -17.84 45.23 35.10
CA LEU A 63 -19.16 45.33 35.73
C LEU A 63 -19.05 45.27 37.26
N ASP A 64 -18.26 44.34 37.81
CA ASP A 64 -18.01 44.25 39.25
C ASP A 64 -17.37 45.53 39.80
N ALA A 65 -16.42 46.12 39.07
CA ALA A 65 -15.70 47.31 39.48
C ALA A 65 -16.53 48.61 39.35
N VAL A 66 -17.40 48.72 38.34
CA VAL A 66 -18.28 49.88 38.12
C VAL A 66 -19.41 49.92 39.15
N PHE A 67 -20.02 48.75 39.43
CA PHE A 67 -21.06 48.66 40.44
C PHE A 67 -20.49 48.58 41.86
N GLY A 68 -19.24 48.13 42.04
CA GLY A 68 -18.56 48.10 43.34
C GLY A 68 -19.42 47.50 44.44
N ASP A 69 -19.50 48.21 45.57
CA ASP A 69 -20.30 47.83 46.75
C ASP A 69 -21.76 48.32 46.69
N ARG A 70 -22.25 48.78 45.52
CA ARG A 70 -23.65 49.22 45.39
C ARG A 70 -24.60 48.05 45.66
N PRO A 71 -25.70 48.28 46.40
CA PRO A 71 -26.71 47.25 46.61
C PRO A 71 -27.45 46.98 45.30
N LEU A 72 -27.37 45.74 44.82
CA LEU A 72 -28.11 45.25 43.66
C LEU A 72 -29.06 44.15 44.09
N ASP A 73 -30.25 44.12 43.48
CA ASP A 73 -31.20 43.02 43.65
C ASP A 73 -30.68 41.74 42.99
N ALA A 74 -29.94 41.87 41.88
CA ALA A 74 -29.39 40.75 41.14
C ALA A 74 -28.10 41.14 40.40
N PHE A 75 -27.09 40.28 40.45
CA PHE A 75 -25.88 40.37 39.63
C PHE A 75 -25.61 38.98 39.07
N VAL A 76 -26.01 38.76 37.82
CA VAL A 76 -26.11 37.44 37.22
C VAL A 76 -25.05 37.27 36.14
N LEU A 77 -24.21 36.25 36.26
CA LEU A 77 -23.18 35.92 35.29
C LEU A 77 -23.58 34.67 34.50
N PHE A 78 -23.61 34.76 33.18
CA PHE A 78 -23.94 33.61 32.32
C PHE A 78 -22.65 32.85 32.03
N SER A 79 -22.39 31.85 32.86
CA SER A 79 -21.32 30.87 32.73
C SER A 79 -21.76 29.69 31.84
N SER A 80 -20.94 28.64 31.74
CA SER A 80 -21.22 27.45 30.93
C SER A 80 -20.71 26.19 31.60
N ILE A 81 -21.38 25.06 31.36
CA ILE A 81 -20.92 23.72 31.76
C ILE A 81 -19.48 23.40 31.31
N ALA A 82 -18.98 24.06 30.26
CA ALA A 82 -17.58 23.95 29.83
C ALA A 82 -16.59 24.40 30.92
N GLY A 83 -16.96 25.34 31.80
CA GLY A 83 -16.16 25.75 32.96
C GLY A 83 -16.22 24.76 34.15
N ILE A 84 -17.21 23.87 34.16
CA ILE A 84 -17.44 22.91 35.27
C ILE A 84 -16.69 21.60 35.04
N TRP A 85 -16.94 20.95 33.90
CA TRP A 85 -16.34 19.65 33.56
C TRP A 85 -15.52 19.67 32.26
N GLY A 86 -15.36 20.83 31.62
CA GLY A 86 -14.54 20.96 30.41
C GLY A 86 -15.27 20.63 29.11
N SER A 87 -14.75 21.14 28.01
CA SER A 87 -15.20 20.83 26.65
C SER A 87 -14.01 20.81 25.69
N GLY A 88 -13.87 19.72 24.92
CA GLY A 88 -12.76 19.54 23.98
C GLY A 88 -12.79 20.63 22.91
N GLY A 89 -11.65 21.25 22.62
CA GLY A 89 -11.55 22.35 21.65
C GLY A 89 -12.04 23.71 22.16
N GLN A 90 -12.40 23.86 23.44
CA GLN A 90 -12.91 25.11 24.00
C GLN A 90 -12.10 25.59 25.22
N ALA A 91 -10.77 25.49 25.17
CA ALA A 91 -9.92 25.77 26.33
C ALA A 91 -10.05 27.21 26.87
N ALA A 92 -10.00 28.21 25.99
CA ALA A 92 -10.17 29.62 26.36
C ALA A 92 -11.56 29.91 26.94
N TYR A 93 -12.59 29.31 26.34
CA TYR A 93 -13.97 29.49 26.76
C TYR A 93 -14.23 28.84 28.12
N ALA A 94 -13.72 27.62 28.36
CA ALA A 94 -13.80 26.96 29.65
C ALA A 94 -13.13 27.80 30.76
N ALA A 95 -11.92 28.30 30.50
CA ALA A 95 -11.20 29.17 31.45
C ALA A 95 -11.97 30.47 31.75
N ALA A 96 -12.54 31.11 30.72
CA ALA A 96 -13.31 32.33 30.87
C ALA A 96 -14.57 32.13 31.73
N ASN A 97 -15.28 31.02 31.56
CA ASN A 97 -16.49 30.71 32.34
C ASN A 97 -16.14 30.32 33.79
N ALA A 98 -15.06 29.58 34.02
CA ALA A 98 -14.56 29.30 35.37
C ALA A 98 -14.20 30.60 36.14
N HIS A 99 -13.69 31.63 35.45
CA HIS A 99 -13.47 32.95 36.07
C HIS A 99 -14.79 33.62 36.49
N LEU A 100 -15.87 33.50 35.70
CA LEU A 100 -17.17 34.06 36.05
C LEU A 100 -17.72 33.41 37.33
N ASP A 101 -17.58 32.09 37.46
CA ASP A 101 -17.98 31.36 38.65
C ASP A 101 -17.22 31.87 39.88
N ALA A 102 -15.89 31.99 39.78
CA ALA A 102 -15.06 32.55 40.85
C ALA A 102 -15.36 34.03 41.17
N LEU A 103 -15.73 34.84 40.17
CA LEU A 103 -16.13 36.23 40.36
C LEU A 103 -17.42 36.34 41.20
N ALA A 104 -18.41 35.48 40.93
CA ALA A 104 -19.64 35.44 41.71
C ALA A 104 -19.37 35.08 43.17
N GLU A 105 -18.53 34.07 43.41
CA GLU A 105 -18.10 33.68 44.76
C GLU A 105 -17.37 34.82 45.47
N ARG A 106 -16.42 35.48 44.80
CA ARG A 106 -15.68 36.64 45.33
C ARG A 106 -16.61 37.81 45.68
N ARG A 107 -17.63 38.06 44.86
CA ARG A 107 -18.64 39.11 45.12
C ARG A 107 -19.52 38.73 46.32
N ARG A 108 -19.97 37.48 46.42
CA ARG A 108 -20.70 36.95 47.58
C ARG A 108 -19.89 36.99 48.88
N ALA A 109 -18.59 36.69 48.83
CA ALA A 109 -17.69 36.77 49.99
C ALA A 109 -17.54 38.19 50.55
N ARG A 110 -17.78 39.23 49.73
CA ARG A 110 -17.86 40.64 50.17
C ARG A 110 -19.23 41.03 50.72
N GLY A 111 -20.18 40.09 50.82
CA GLY A 111 -21.55 40.33 51.26
C GLY A 111 -22.47 40.93 50.20
N LEU A 112 -22.08 40.88 48.93
CA LEU A 112 -22.83 41.45 47.80
C LEU A 112 -23.56 40.35 47.01
N THR A 113 -24.70 40.69 46.43
CA THR A 113 -25.48 39.77 45.57
C THR A 113 -24.68 39.39 44.33
N ALA A 114 -24.58 38.09 44.05
CA ALA A 114 -24.11 37.53 42.78
C ALA A 114 -24.57 36.09 42.59
N THR A 115 -24.90 35.71 41.35
CA THR A 115 -25.18 34.31 40.98
C THR A 115 -24.58 34.04 39.61
N SER A 116 -23.66 33.08 39.53
CA SER A 116 -23.18 32.53 38.26
C SER A 116 -24.01 31.30 37.89
N ILE A 117 -24.49 31.25 36.64
CA ILE A 117 -25.26 30.11 36.14
C ILE A 117 -24.47 29.45 35.02
N ALA A 118 -23.97 28.24 35.28
CA ALA A 118 -23.28 27.42 34.30
C ALA A 118 -24.32 26.71 33.40
N TRP A 119 -24.58 27.30 32.23
CA TRP A 119 -25.59 26.82 31.30
C TRP A 119 -25.13 25.62 30.47
N GLY A 120 -26.01 24.63 30.33
CA GLY A 120 -25.99 23.65 29.24
C GLY A 120 -26.41 24.26 27.90
N PRO A 121 -26.46 23.47 26.81
CA PRO A 121 -26.87 23.98 25.50
C PRO A 121 -28.33 24.46 25.50
N TRP A 122 -28.63 25.54 24.77
CA TRP A 122 -29.98 26.07 24.55
C TRP A 122 -30.40 25.78 23.10
N ALA A 123 -31.65 25.38 22.90
CA ALA A 123 -32.26 25.21 21.58
C ALA A 123 -32.66 26.58 20.98
N ASP A 124 -32.99 26.59 19.69
CA ASP A 124 -33.56 27.73 18.96
C ASP A 124 -32.69 29.01 18.98
N GLY A 125 -31.42 28.90 18.52
CA GLY A 125 -30.51 30.06 18.34
C GLY A 125 -29.51 30.32 19.48
N GLY A 126 -29.19 29.30 20.29
CA GLY A 126 -28.19 29.40 21.35
C GLY A 126 -26.73 29.40 20.87
N MET A 127 -25.78 29.66 21.77
CA MET A 127 -24.31 29.67 21.51
C MET A 127 -23.71 28.30 21.09
N ALA A 128 -24.55 27.26 21.04
CA ALA A 128 -24.23 25.89 20.65
C ALA A 128 -25.35 25.33 19.74
N ASP A 129 -25.70 26.05 18.67
CA ASP A 129 -26.69 25.65 17.66
C ASP A 129 -26.05 24.83 16.51
N GLY A 130 -26.87 24.18 15.67
CA GLY A 130 -26.42 23.42 14.51
C GLY A 130 -25.65 22.13 14.84
N GLU A 131 -24.55 21.87 14.15
CA GLU A 131 -23.75 20.64 14.32
C GLU A 131 -23.18 20.47 15.75
N ALA A 132 -22.90 21.58 16.45
CA ALA A 132 -22.43 21.56 17.83
C ALA A 132 -23.52 21.05 18.81
N ALA A 133 -24.79 21.37 18.57
CA ALA A 133 -25.91 20.88 19.37
C ALA A 133 -26.07 19.36 19.23
N GLU A 134 -25.96 18.86 18.00
CA GLU A 134 -26.09 17.44 17.68
C GLU A 134 -24.92 16.62 18.27
N HIS A 135 -23.71 17.17 18.23
CA HIS A 135 -22.53 16.56 18.86
C HIS A 135 -22.65 16.47 20.39
N LEU A 136 -23.15 17.52 21.03
CA LEU A 136 -23.39 17.53 22.48
C LEU A 136 -24.52 16.57 22.88
N ARG A 137 -25.60 16.49 22.08
CA ARG A 137 -26.72 15.56 22.28
C ARG A 137 -26.28 14.11 22.25
N ARG A 138 -25.42 13.73 21.30
CA ARG A 138 -24.83 12.36 21.22
C ARG A 138 -23.96 12.00 22.41
N ARG A 139 -23.48 12.98 23.17
CA ARG A 139 -22.75 12.80 24.41
C ARG A 139 -23.64 12.85 25.65
N GLY A 140 -24.97 12.98 25.50
CA GLY A 140 -25.91 13.04 26.62
C GLY A 140 -26.16 14.44 27.18
N LEU A 141 -25.76 15.51 26.46
CA LEU A 141 -26.09 16.90 26.81
C LEU A 141 -27.17 17.43 25.87
N THR A 142 -28.41 17.50 26.35
CA THR A 142 -29.57 17.86 25.54
C THR A 142 -29.78 19.37 25.54
N ALA A 143 -30.09 19.93 24.36
CA ALA A 143 -30.39 21.35 24.23
C ALA A 143 -31.75 21.68 24.88
N MET A 144 -31.74 22.59 25.86
CA MET A 144 -32.95 23.01 26.56
C MET A 144 -33.75 24.03 25.75
N ALA A 145 -35.07 23.86 25.70
CA ALA A 145 -35.96 24.87 25.13
C ALA A 145 -35.83 26.20 25.91
N PRO A 146 -35.79 27.38 25.24
CA PRO A 146 -35.62 28.67 25.93
C PRO A 146 -36.62 28.92 27.05
N ALA A 147 -37.88 28.51 26.87
CA ALA A 147 -38.92 28.64 27.91
C ALA A 147 -38.55 27.88 29.20
N THR A 148 -38.00 26.67 29.06
CA THR A 148 -37.53 25.86 30.20
C THR A 148 -36.32 26.48 30.87
N ALA A 149 -35.38 27.01 30.08
CA ALA A 149 -34.17 27.63 30.61
C ALA A 149 -34.46 28.94 31.36
N ILE A 150 -35.45 29.73 30.93
CA ILE A 150 -35.93 30.92 31.67
C ILE A 150 -36.58 30.52 33.00
N ILE A 151 -37.34 29.44 33.07
CA ILE A 151 -37.85 28.91 34.35
C ILE A 151 -36.68 28.50 35.26
N GLY A 152 -35.64 27.87 34.69
CA GLY A 152 -34.42 27.53 35.43
C GLY A 152 -33.68 28.76 35.97
N LEU A 153 -33.64 29.87 35.20
CA LEU A 153 -33.08 31.14 35.65
C LEU A 153 -33.84 31.71 36.85
N GLU A 154 -35.18 31.73 36.81
CA GLU A 154 -36.00 32.19 37.94
C GLU A 154 -35.76 31.36 39.20
N GLN A 155 -35.67 30.03 39.04
CA GLN A 155 -35.38 29.12 40.15
C GLN A 155 -33.98 29.33 40.74
N ALA A 156 -32.96 29.47 39.89
CA ALA A 156 -31.59 29.73 40.29
C ALA A 156 -31.46 31.02 41.12
N LEU A 157 -32.17 32.08 40.72
CA LEU A 157 -32.17 33.34 41.46
C LEU A 157 -32.93 33.26 42.80
N GLY A 158 -33.92 32.38 42.91
CA GLY A 158 -34.71 32.16 44.13
C GLY A 158 -34.03 31.28 45.19
N GLN A 159 -33.13 30.38 44.79
CA GLN A 159 -32.47 29.42 45.70
C GLN A 159 -31.33 30.04 46.52
N GLY A 160 -30.74 31.13 46.03
CA GLY A 160 -29.72 31.86 46.77
C GLY A 160 -28.30 31.31 46.63
N ASP A 161 -28.06 30.34 45.74
CA ASP A 161 -26.72 29.82 45.45
C ASP A 161 -25.83 30.84 44.73
N SER A 162 -24.51 30.77 44.97
CA SER A 162 -23.50 31.62 44.33
C SER A 162 -23.14 31.12 42.92
N VAL A 163 -23.05 29.80 42.74
CA VAL A 163 -22.76 29.14 41.47
C VAL A 163 -23.68 27.94 41.33
N ILE A 164 -24.42 27.85 40.22
CA ILE A 164 -25.34 26.74 39.96
C ILE A 164 -25.23 26.29 38.51
N THR A 165 -25.29 24.98 38.29
CA THR A 165 -25.32 24.40 36.93
C THR A 165 -26.76 24.10 36.54
N VAL A 166 -27.16 24.56 35.36
CA VAL A 166 -28.49 24.28 34.79
C VAL A 166 -28.28 23.68 33.40
N ALA A 167 -28.51 22.36 33.29
CA ALA A 167 -28.35 21.60 32.06
C ALA A 167 -29.32 20.41 32.03
N ASP A 168 -29.79 20.05 30.83
CA ASP A 168 -30.54 18.83 30.59
C ASP A 168 -29.55 17.72 30.20
N VAL A 169 -29.40 16.73 31.07
CA VAL A 169 -28.35 15.71 30.97
C VAL A 169 -28.96 14.32 31.02
N ASP A 170 -28.73 13.55 29.96
CA ASP A 170 -28.90 12.10 29.98
C ASP A 170 -27.69 11.47 30.68
N TRP A 171 -27.81 11.23 31.98
CA TRP A 171 -26.72 10.71 32.81
C TRP A 171 -26.28 9.29 32.41
N GLN A 172 -27.16 8.50 31.80
CA GLN A 172 -26.84 7.15 31.34
C GLN A 172 -25.92 7.19 30.13
N LEU A 173 -26.03 8.22 29.30
CA LEU A 173 -25.17 8.45 28.14
C LEU A 173 -23.93 9.30 28.47
N PHE A 174 -24.10 10.37 29.26
CA PHE A 174 -23.03 11.34 29.53
C PHE A 174 -21.93 10.78 30.42
N ARG A 175 -22.27 10.06 31.50
CA ARG A 175 -21.28 9.57 32.45
C ARG A 175 -20.29 8.56 31.82
N PRO A 176 -20.73 7.46 31.18
CA PRO A 176 -19.79 6.51 30.58
C PRO A 176 -18.91 7.13 29.49
N THR A 177 -19.49 8.04 28.70
CA THR A 177 -18.78 8.76 27.63
C THR A 177 -17.70 9.68 28.22
N PHE A 178 -18.04 10.46 29.24
CA PHE A 178 -17.13 11.43 29.84
C PHE A 178 -16.02 10.76 30.65
N THR A 179 -16.30 9.66 31.37
CA THR A 179 -15.31 8.96 32.20
C THR A 179 -14.55 7.85 31.48
N ALA A 180 -14.69 7.71 30.15
CA ALA A 180 -14.13 6.60 29.39
C ALA A 180 -12.59 6.49 29.47
N MET A 181 -11.89 7.63 29.54
CA MET A 181 -10.42 7.67 29.64
C MET A 181 -9.92 7.85 31.07
N ARG A 182 -10.73 8.45 31.95
CA ARG A 182 -10.35 8.78 33.33
C ARG A 182 -11.60 8.97 34.18
N GLU A 183 -11.59 8.42 35.39
CA GLU A 183 -12.64 8.65 36.37
C GLU A 183 -12.75 10.15 36.74
N SER A 184 -13.97 10.62 36.95
CA SER A 184 -14.27 12.00 37.38
C SER A 184 -14.84 11.99 38.80
N PRO A 185 -14.12 12.55 39.80
CA PRO A 185 -14.64 12.67 41.16
C PRO A 185 -15.99 13.40 41.22
N LEU A 186 -16.13 14.48 40.45
CA LEU A 186 -17.37 15.26 40.34
C LEU A 186 -18.58 14.40 39.91
N LEU A 187 -18.38 13.50 38.93
CA LEU A 187 -19.46 12.64 38.44
C LEU A 187 -19.66 11.39 39.29
N SER A 188 -18.67 11.03 40.11
CA SER A 188 -18.76 9.88 41.03
C SER A 188 -19.69 10.17 42.22
N GLU A 189 -19.76 11.43 42.66
CA GLU A 189 -20.65 11.88 43.76
C GLU A 189 -22.11 12.02 43.32
N LEU A 190 -22.37 12.21 42.03
CA LEU A 190 -23.72 12.24 41.44
C LEU A 190 -24.36 10.85 41.29
N ALA A 191 -23.61 9.77 41.58
CA ALA A 191 -23.97 8.38 41.29
C ALA A 191 -25.00 7.74 42.26
N GLU A 192 -25.40 8.41 43.34
CA GLU A 192 -26.39 7.85 44.27
C GLU A 192 -27.83 7.82 43.71
N LEU A 193 -28.08 8.35 42.51
CA LEU A 193 -29.44 8.52 41.95
C LEU A 193 -29.88 7.48 40.90
N ASP A 194 -29.12 6.41 40.63
CA ASP A 194 -29.51 5.45 39.57
C ASP A 194 -29.29 3.97 39.94
N THR A 195 -29.87 3.54 41.07
CA THR A 195 -30.03 2.11 41.39
C THR A 195 -31.48 1.65 41.23
N SER A 196 -32.00 1.64 39.99
CA SER A 196 -33.10 0.71 39.64
C SER A 196 -33.37 0.62 38.14
N VAL A 197 -32.51 -0.04 37.36
CA VAL A 197 -33.02 -0.80 36.20
C VAL A 197 -32.30 -2.14 36.15
N SER A 198 -33.11 -3.19 36.31
CA SER A 198 -32.71 -4.57 36.14
C SER A 198 -32.04 -4.76 34.77
N ALA A 199 -30.94 -5.50 34.74
CA ALA A 199 -30.38 -6.06 33.53
C ALA A 199 -31.41 -7.02 32.91
N ASP A 200 -32.31 -6.50 32.09
CA ASP A 200 -33.12 -7.28 31.16
C ASP A 200 -32.21 -7.65 30.00
N ASN A 201 -31.36 -8.65 30.25
CA ASN A 201 -30.52 -9.30 29.24
C ASN A 201 -31.43 -10.15 28.35
N ARG A 202 -32.20 -9.49 27.48
CA ARG A 202 -32.78 -10.18 26.33
C ARG A 202 -31.70 -10.24 25.26
N PRO A 203 -31.34 -11.44 24.76
CA PRO A 203 -30.45 -11.51 23.61
C PRO A 203 -31.09 -10.71 22.47
N SER A 204 -30.30 -9.85 21.81
CA SER A 204 -30.73 -9.26 20.54
C SER A 204 -31.19 -10.42 19.65
N SER A 205 -32.34 -10.27 18.99
CA SER A 205 -32.89 -11.34 18.13
C SER A 205 -32.08 -11.53 16.84
N LEU A 206 -31.00 -10.76 16.65
CA LEU A 206 -30.19 -10.72 15.43
C LEU A 206 -29.33 -11.97 15.23
N PRO A 207 -28.54 -12.47 16.20
CA PRO A 207 -27.81 -13.73 16.04
C PRO A 207 -28.74 -14.91 15.71
N ALA A 208 -29.91 -14.98 16.35
CA ALA A 208 -30.92 -16.00 16.05
C ALA A 208 -31.56 -15.83 14.66
N ARG A 209 -31.77 -14.58 14.21
CA ARG A 209 -32.27 -14.26 12.87
C ARG A 209 -31.26 -14.60 11.76
N PHE A 210 -29.98 -14.31 11.99
CA PHE A 210 -28.90 -14.66 11.06
C PHE A 210 -28.61 -16.18 11.05
N ALA A 211 -28.74 -16.88 12.17
CA ALA A 211 -28.63 -18.33 12.25
C ALA A 211 -29.70 -19.07 11.43
N ALA A 212 -30.88 -18.46 11.24
CA ALA A 212 -31.98 -19.02 10.45
C ALA A 212 -31.82 -18.82 8.93
N LEU A 213 -30.84 -18.03 8.48
CA LEU A 213 -30.56 -17.80 7.06
C LEU A 213 -29.59 -18.86 6.51
N PRO A 214 -29.72 -19.24 5.22
CA PRO A 214 -28.68 -19.96 4.48
C PRO A 214 -27.34 -19.19 4.50
N ASP A 215 -26.20 -19.89 4.42
CA ASP A 215 -24.87 -19.27 4.60
C ASP A 215 -24.56 -18.11 3.62
N THR A 216 -25.00 -18.21 2.36
CA THR A 216 -24.84 -17.16 1.36
C THR A 216 -25.65 -15.90 1.69
N GLU A 217 -26.88 -16.07 2.18
CA GLU A 217 -27.73 -14.97 2.64
C GLU A 217 -27.25 -14.39 3.97
N ARG A 218 -26.62 -15.21 4.81
CA ARG A 218 -26.03 -14.80 6.09
C ARG A 218 -24.83 -13.87 5.89
N ALA A 219 -23.94 -14.19 4.97
CA ALA A 219 -22.77 -13.34 4.64
C ALA A 219 -23.20 -11.97 4.12
N ALA A 220 -24.16 -11.92 3.18
CA ALA A 220 -24.70 -10.66 2.65
C ALA A 220 -25.37 -9.83 3.75
N ALA A 221 -26.16 -10.46 4.62
CA ALA A 221 -26.89 -9.75 5.66
C ALA A 221 -25.97 -9.21 6.79
N LEU A 222 -24.85 -9.88 7.08
CA LEU A 222 -23.81 -9.36 7.98
C LEU A 222 -23.04 -8.20 7.34
N LEU A 223 -22.71 -8.28 6.06
CA LEU A 223 -22.08 -7.18 5.33
C LEU A 223 -22.98 -5.93 5.32
N ASP A 224 -24.27 -6.11 5.09
CA ASP A 224 -25.25 -5.01 5.14
C ASP A 224 -25.34 -4.40 6.53
N LEU A 225 -25.30 -5.21 7.60
CA LEU A 225 -25.25 -4.71 8.98
C LEU A 225 -24.00 -3.84 9.19
N VAL A 226 -22.81 -4.32 8.79
CA VAL A 226 -21.56 -3.55 8.94
C VAL A 226 -21.65 -2.24 8.13
N ARG A 227 -22.10 -2.29 6.87
CA ARG A 227 -22.24 -1.08 6.03
C ARG A 227 -23.27 -0.09 6.59
N GLN A 228 -24.34 -0.57 7.23
CA GLN A 228 -25.30 0.27 7.95
C GLN A 228 -24.66 1.00 9.13
N GLN A 229 -23.91 0.29 9.97
CA GLN A 229 -23.24 0.91 11.12
C GLN A 229 -22.13 1.86 10.66
N VAL A 230 -21.39 1.53 9.61
CA VAL A 230 -20.38 2.41 9.01
C VAL A 230 -21.00 3.68 8.46
N ALA A 231 -22.10 3.58 7.70
CA ALA A 231 -22.81 4.74 7.20
C ALA A 231 -23.36 5.61 8.34
N PHE A 232 -23.86 4.98 9.42
CA PHE A 232 -24.35 5.68 10.60
C PHE A 232 -23.25 6.49 11.32
N VAL A 233 -22.09 5.87 11.56
CA VAL A 233 -20.92 6.52 12.20
C VAL A 233 -20.39 7.67 11.36
N LEU A 234 -20.34 7.50 10.02
CA LEU A 234 -19.88 8.54 9.09
C LEU A 234 -20.95 9.60 8.76
N GLY A 235 -22.16 9.51 9.33
CA GLY A 235 -23.25 10.47 9.07
C GLY A 235 -23.86 10.37 7.66
N HIS A 236 -23.61 9.28 6.94
CA HIS A 236 -24.20 9.02 5.63
C HIS A 236 -25.61 8.44 5.76
N ARG A 237 -26.59 9.09 5.12
CA ARG A 237 -28.00 8.62 5.08
C ARG A 237 -28.22 7.39 4.19
N ASN A 238 -27.22 6.99 3.39
CA ASN A 238 -27.35 5.92 2.41
C ASN A 238 -26.17 4.95 2.48
N THR A 239 -26.48 3.67 2.70
CA THR A 239 -25.52 2.55 2.85
C THR A 239 -24.89 2.11 1.53
N SER A 240 -25.60 2.32 0.40
CA SER A 240 -25.11 1.96 -0.94
C SER A 240 -23.89 2.77 -1.40
N ARG A 241 -23.52 3.84 -0.66
CA ARG A 241 -22.31 4.65 -0.90
C ARG A 241 -21.07 4.17 -0.16
N ILE A 242 -21.15 3.18 0.73
CA ILE A 242 -19.99 2.63 1.45
C ILE A 242 -19.44 1.43 0.66
N PRO A 243 -18.29 1.52 -0.01
CA PRO A 243 -17.67 0.37 -0.66
C PRO A 243 -17.27 -0.69 0.38
N ALA A 244 -17.54 -1.97 0.10
CA ALA A 244 -17.27 -3.07 1.03
C ALA A 244 -15.76 -3.33 1.23
N ASP A 245 -14.97 -3.08 0.18
CA ASP A 245 -13.55 -3.44 0.13
C ASP A 245 -12.61 -2.25 0.42
N ARG A 246 -13.16 -1.04 0.56
CA ARG A 246 -12.37 0.17 0.80
C ARG A 246 -11.91 0.24 2.26
N PRO A 247 -10.62 0.52 2.54
CA PRO A 247 -10.11 0.62 3.90
C PRO A 247 -10.84 1.68 4.73
N PHE A 248 -11.08 1.41 6.00
CA PHE A 248 -11.78 2.34 6.91
C PHE A 248 -11.15 3.73 6.96
N GLN A 249 -9.82 3.85 6.91
CA GLN A 249 -9.12 5.15 6.88
C GLN A 249 -9.52 6.00 5.66
N GLN A 250 -9.66 5.39 4.48
CA GLN A 250 -10.10 6.09 3.27
C GLN A 250 -11.60 6.45 3.30
N LEU A 251 -12.37 5.79 4.17
CA LEU A 251 -13.76 6.14 4.46
C LEU A 251 -13.88 7.26 5.50
N GLY A 252 -12.77 7.76 6.05
CA GLY A 252 -12.75 8.83 7.04
C GLY A 252 -12.80 8.36 8.48
N PHE A 253 -12.46 7.09 8.77
CA PHE A 253 -12.34 6.61 10.14
C PHE A 253 -11.07 7.12 10.82
N ASP A 254 -11.24 7.52 12.07
CA ASP A 254 -10.24 7.86 13.07
C ASP A 254 -10.38 6.96 14.31
N SER A 255 -9.54 7.20 15.33
CA SER A 255 -9.55 6.41 16.56
C SER A 255 -10.86 6.49 17.36
N LEU A 256 -11.68 7.53 17.17
CA LEU A 256 -12.93 7.73 17.92
C LEU A 256 -14.10 7.04 17.22
N THR A 257 -14.21 7.22 15.90
CA THR A 257 -15.20 6.54 15.05
C THR A 257 -15.00 5.02 15.01
N ALA A 258 -13.75 4.55 15.12
CA ALA A 258 -13.45 3.12 15.28
C ALA A 258 -14.07 2.52 16.56
N VAL A 259 -14.02 3.27 17.67
CA VAL A 259 -14.60 2.85 18.96
C VAL A 259 -16.13 2.91 18.92
N GLU A 260 -16.70 3.90 18.24
CA GLU A 260 -18.15 4.02 18.06
C GLU A 260 -18.71 2.86 17.22
N LEU A 261 -18.09 2.52 16.08
CA LEU A 261 -18.46 1.37 15.25
C LEU A 261 -18.39 0.06 16.04
N ARG A 262 -17.32 -0.15 16.83
CA ARG A 262 -17.19 -1.33 17.71
C ARG A 262 -18.36 -1.42 18.71
N ASN A 263 -18.70 -0.33 19.38
CA ASN A 263 -19.77 -0.31 20.38
C ASN A 263 -21.14 -0.64 19.76
N LEU A 264 -21.41 -0.09 18.58
CA LEU A 264 -22.64 -0.36 17.83
C LEU A 264 -22.71 -1.84 17.41
N LEU A 265 -21.64 -2.39 16.86
CA LEU A 265 -21.58 -3.81 16.49
C LEU A 265 -21.68 -4.74 17.69
N GLN A 266 -21.05 -4.41 18.82
CA GLN A 266 -21.15 -5.17 20.07
C GLN A 266 -22.59 -5.17 20.62
N LYS A 267 -23.30 -4.04 20.53
CA LYS A 267 -24.71 -3.94 20.93
C LYS A 267 -25.63 -4.79 20.06
N GLU A 268 -25.45 -4.77 18.74
CA GLU A 268 -26.31 -5.50 17.80
C GLU A 268 -26.03 -7.02 17.79
N THR A 269 -24.75 -7.41 17.87
CA THR A 269 -24.31 -8.81 17.78
C THR A 269 -24.23 -9.54 19.12
N GLY A 270 -24.13 -8.80 20.23
CA GLY A 270 -23.90 -9.37 21.56
C GLY A 270 -22.48 -9.93 21.79
N LEU A 271 -21.55 -9.73 20.84
CA LEU A 271 -20.16 -10.20 20.94
C LEU A 271 -19.30 -9.25 21.78
N GLY A 272 -18.41 -9.79 22.61
CA GLY A 272 -17.30 -9.03 23.18
C GLY A 272 -16.24 -8.75 22.12
N LEU A 273 -16.27 -7.55 21.52
CA LEU A 273 -15.37 -7.15 20.44
C LEU A 273 -14.20 -6.29 21.00
N PRO A 274 -12.94 -6.56 20.59
CA PRO A 274 -11.79 -5.81 21.09
C PRO A 274 -11.76 -4.36 20.57
N THR A 275 -11.05 -3.49 21.28
CA THR A 275 -10.85 -2.08 20.89
C THR A 275 -10.08 -1.90 19.58
N THR A 276 -9.32 -2.94 19.17
CA THR A 276 -8.51 -2.98 17.94
C THR A 276 -9.28 -3.45 16.71
N LEU A 277 -10.56 -3.83 16.83
CA LEU A 277 -11.36 -4.48 15.78
C LEU A 277 -11.27 -3.82 14.39
N VAL A 278 -11.36 -2.49 14.32
CA VAL A 278 -11.32 -1.72 13.06
C VAL A 278 -9.91 -1.69 12.45
N PHE A 279 -8.88 -1.90 13.25
CA PHE A 279 -7.49 -2.04 12.79
C PHE A 279 -7.16 -3.50 12.41
N ASP A 280 -7.73 -4.46 13.13
CA ASP A 280 -7.57 -5.90 12.86
C ASP A 280 -8.36 -6.34 11.62
N CYS A 281 -9.46 -5.64 11.30
CA CYS A 281 -10.29 -5.87 10.11
C CYS A 281 -10.27 -4.60 9.25
N PRO A 282 -9.48 -4.55 8.16
CA PRO A 282 -9.14 -3.29 7.48
C PRO A 282 -10.30 -2.63 6.72
N ASN A 283 -11.37 -3.37 6.40
CA ASN A 283 -12.52 -2.89 5.63
C ASN A 283 -13.85 -3.53 6.09
N PRO A 284 -15.01 -3.01 5.64
CA PRO A 284 -16.33 -3.56 5.99
C PRO A 284 -16.52 -5.06 5.70
N ALA A 285 -15.97 -5.57 4.58
CA ALA A 285 -16.08 -6.98 4.21
C ALA A 285 -15.33 -7.90 5.20
N ALA A 286 -14.07 -7.59 5.51
CA ALA A 286 -13.26 -8.34 6.48
C ALA A 286 -13.89 -8.31 7.87
N LEU A 287 -14.48 -7.17 8.27
CA LEU A 287 -15.19 -7.05 9.54
C LEU A 287 -16.45 -7.90 9.58
N ALA A 288 -17.23 -7.94 8.50
CA ALA A 288 -18.41 -8.78 8.41
C ALA A 288 -18.07 -10.27 8.50
N ASP A 289 -16.98 -10.68 7.85
CA ASP A 289 -16.51 -12.07 7.91
C ASP A 289 -15.97 -12.45 9.30
N HIS A 290 -15.22 -11.56 9.95
CA HIS A 290 -14.80 -11.74 11.34
C HIS A 290 -16.00 -11.92 12.29
N LEU A 291 -17.06 -11.14 12.11
CA LEU A 291 -18.30 -11.29 12.88
C LEU A 291 -19.01 -12.61 12.57
N ARG A 292 -19.00 -13.07 11.32
CA ARG A 292 -19.56 -14.38 10.92
C ARG A 292 -18.86 -15.50 11.69
N VAL A 293 -17.53 -15.54 11.66
CA VAL A 293 -16.72 -16.56 12.34
C VAL A 293 -16.97 -16.54 13.85
N ARG A 294 -17.09 -15.36 14.46
CA ARG A 294 -17.32 -15.21 15.91
C ARG A 294 -18.74 -15.58 16.33
N LEU A 295 -19.74 -15.38 15.49
CA LEU A 295 -21.16 -15.66 15.79
C LEU A 295 -21.56 -17.10 15.55
N PHE A 296 -21.03 -17.73 14.49
CA PHE A 296 -21.50 -19.04 14.02
C PHE A 296 -20.43 -20.13 14.06
N GLY A 297 -19.22 -19.79 14.54
CA GLY A 297 -18.02 -20.58 14.30
C GLY A 297 -17.54 -20.38 12.87
N ALA A 298 -16.31 -20.83 12.57
CA ALA A 298 -15.98 -21.11 11.18
C ALA A 298 -16.96 -22.20 10.74
N GLY A 299 -17.80 -21.92 9.72
CA GLY A 299 -18.36 -23.00 8.91
C GLY A 299 -17.23 -23.86 8.34
N GLU A 300 -17.54 -24.92 7.61
CA GLU A 300 -16.53 -25.66 6.84
C GLU A 300 -15.92 -24.76 5.73
N GLU A 301 -15.21 -23.69 6.10
CA GLU A 301 -13.96 -23.40 5.43
C GLU A 301 -13.12 -24.66 5.61
N PRO A 302 -12.42 -25.10 4.55
CA PRO A 302 -11.33 -26.02 4.81
C PRO A 302 -10.53 -25.36 5.93
N GLU A 303 -10.31 -26.06 7.03
CA GLU A 303 -9.26 -25.66 7.96
C GLU A 303 -8.14 -25.18 7.04
N ARG A 304 -7.74 -23.90 7.14
CA ARG A 304 -6.45 -23.46 6.60
C ARG A 304 -5.44 -24.17 7.47
N SER A 305 -5.36 -25.44 7.18
CA SER A 305 -4.46 -26.41 7.65
C SER A 305 -3.17 -25.79 7.15
N GLY A 306 -2.47 -25.14 8.06
CA GLY A 306 -1.10 -25.55 8.29
C GLY A 306 -1.12 -27.05 8.58
N ALA A 307 -1.51 -27.86 7.58
CA ALA A 307 -0.95 -29.15 7.40
C ALA A 307 0.52 -28.80 7.44
N ALA A 308 1.24 -29.42 8.36
CA ALA A 308 2.65 -29.59 8.13
C ALA A 308 2.70 -30.27 6.76
N THR A 309 2.82 -29.46 5.70
CA THR A 309 3.11 -29.92 4.36
C THR A 309 4.38 -30.69 4.57
N SER A 310 4.28 -32.00 4.45
CA SER A 310 5.45 -32.87 4.46
C SER A 310 6.46 -32.21 3.56
N VAL A 311 7.69 -31.97 4.04
CA VAL A 311 8.75 -31.39 3.21
C VAL A 311 8.76 -32.13 1.88
N THR A 312 8.23 -31.52 0.83
CA THR A 312 8.12 -32.12 -0.50
C THR A 312 9.38 -31.72 -1.25
N SER A 313 10.53 -32.28 -0.84
CA SER A 313 11.79 -32.02 -1.56
C SER A 313 11.70 -32.34 -3.05
N ASP A 314 10.81 -33.29 -3.38
CA ASP A 314 10.67 -33.87 -4.71
C ASP A 314 9.62 -33.17 -5.58
N ASP A 315 8.86 -32.20 -5.05
CA ASP A 315 7.91 -31.42 -5.83
C ASP A 315 8.64 -30.26 -6.55
N PRO A 316 8.71 -30.26 -7.89
CA PRO A 316 9.41 -29.21 -8.63
C PRO A 316 8.76 -27.84 -8.44
N ILE A 317 9.58 -26.79 -8.46
CA ILE A 317 9.09 -25.42 -8.53
C ILE A 317 8.93 -25.04 -9.99
N VAL A 318 7.82 -24.44 -10.34
CA VAL A 318 7.47 -24.07 -11.72
C VAL A 318 7.22 -22.57 -11.84
N ILE A 319 7.47 -22.04 -13.03
CA ILE A 319 7.09 -20.69 -13.43
C ILE A 319 5.74 -20.80 -14.13
N VAL A 320 4.73 -20.10 -13.62
CA VAL A 320 3.35 -20.11 -14.15
C VAL A 320 2.90 -18.76 -14.72
N GLY A 321 3.68 -17.71 -14.48
CA GLY A 321 3.47 -16.39 -15.05
C GLY A 321 4.78 -15.63 -15.16
N MET A 322 4.87 -14.72 -16.12
CA MET A 322 6.01 -13.82 -16.26
C MET A 322 5.60 -12.50 -16.92
N SER A 323 6.25 -11.41 -16.53
CA SER A 323 6.02 -10.06 -17.06
C SER A 323 7.31 -9.26 -16.96
N CYS A 324 7.51 -8.29 -17.86
CA CYS A 324 8.69 -7.44 -17.85
C CYS A 324 8.47 -6.10 -18.56
N ARG A 325 9.26 -5.10 -18.16
CA ARG A 325 9.53 -3.90 -18.95
C ARG A 325 11.05 -3.77 -19.09
N LEU A 326 11.53 -3.71 -20.32
CA LEU A 326 12.96 -3.70 -20.65
C LEU A 326 13.23 -2.62 -21.72
N PRO A 327 14.50 -2.21 -21.92
CA PRO A 327 14.87 -1.25 -22.97
C PRO A 327 14.46 -1.71 -24.38
N GLY A 328 14.45 -0.76 -25.32
CA GLY A 328 14.00 -1.02 -26.69
C GLY A 328 12.48 -1.07 -26.85
N GLY A 329 11.73 -0.49 -25.90
CA GLY A 329 10.25 -0.49 -25.93
C GLY A 329 9.63 -1.83 -25.55
N VAL A 330 10.40 -2.71 -24.91
CA VAL A 330 9.93 -4.03 -24.50
C VAL A 330 8.97 -3.88 -23.33
N SER A 331 7.75 -4.31 -23.57
CA SER A 331 6.61 -4.11 -22.69
C SER A 331 6.06 -5.45 -22.19
N SER A 332 6.57 -6.57 -22.69
CA SER A 332 6.13 -7.93 -22.39
C SER A 332 7.20 -8.97 -22.73
N PRO A 333 7.08 -10.23 -22.24
CA PRO A 333 7.92 -11.35 -22.70
C PRO A 333 7.87 -11.56 -24.21
N GLU A 334 6.71 -11.33 -24.84
CA GLU A 334 6.51 -11.43 -26.28
C GLU A 334 7.23 -10.32 -27.05
N ASP A 335 7.24 -9.08 -26.53
CA ASP A 335 8.01 -7.98 -27.11
C ASP A 335 9.52 -8.23 -26.98
N LEU A 336 9.97 -8.80 -25.86
CA LEU A 336 11.37 -9.20 -25.67
C LEU A 336 11.77 -10.21 -26.74
N TRP A 337 10.93 -11.23 -26.96
CA TRP A 337 11.17 -12.22 -27.99
C TRP A 337 11.24 -11.60 -29.39
N SER A 338 10.32 -10.68 -29.70
CA SER A 338 10.29 -9.95 -30.97
C SER A 338 11.57 -9.12 -31.18
N LEU A 339 12.06 -8.44 -30.13
CA LEU A 339 13.32 -7.69 -30.16
C LEU A 339 14.52 -8.63 -30.45
N LEU A 340 14.55 -9.80 -29.82
CA LEU A 340 15.63 -10.79 -29.99
C LEU A 340 15.66 -11.39 -31.39
N VAL A 341 14.50 -11.77 -31.94
CA VAL A 341 14.39 -12.31 -33.31
C VAL A 341 14.71 -11.25 -34.35
N ALA A 342 14.35 -9.99 -34.11
CA ALA A 342 14.72 -8.87 -34.96
C ALA A 342 16.21 -8.47 -34.82
N GLU A 343 16.93 -9.10 -33.90
CA GLU A 343 18.34 -8.80 -33.58
C GLU A 343 18.57 -7.32 -33.25
N ALA A 344 17.56 -6.68 -32.63
CA ALA A 344 17.57 -5.25 -32.37
C ALA A 344 18.39 -4.88 -31.13
N ASP A 345 18.93 -3.66 -31.18
CA ASP A 345 19.72 -3.01 -30.12
C ASP A 345 18.82 -2.03 -29.36
N GLY A 346 18.63 -2.28 -28.06
CA GLY A 346 17.80 -1.50 -27.16
C GLY A 346 18.53 -0.35 -26.46
N ILE A 347 19.81 -0.11 -26.78
CA ILE A 347 20.61 0.98 -26.22
C ILE A 347 20.23 2.31 -26.89
N THR A 348 19.94 3.32 -26.06
CA THR A 348 19.57 4.67 -26.50
C THR A 348 20.42 5.73 -25.81
N GLY A 349 20.26 7.01 -26.19
CA GLY A 349 20.79 8.12 -25.41
C GLY A 349 20.13 8.22 -24.02
N PHE A 350 20.76 8.97 -23.11
CA PHE A 350 20.22 9.24 -21.76
C PHE A 350 18.79 9.81 -21.77
N PRO A 351 17.96 9.46 -20.78
CA PRO A 351 16.61 9.98 -20.66
C PRO A 351 16.62 11.49 -20.35
N ILE A 352 15.69 12.22 -20.94
CA ILE A 352 15.62 13.69 -20.85
C ILE A 352 14.76 14.20 -19.68
N ASP A 353 14.09 13.30 -18.97
CA ASP A 353 13.06 13.59 -17.97
C ASP A 353 13.52 13.30 -16.52
N ARG A 354 14.80 12.92 -16.33
CA ARG A 354 15.38 12.62 -15.00
C ARG A 354 16.12 13.79 -14.35
N GLY A 355 16.37 14.87 -15.09
CA GLY A 355 17.09 16.04 -14.57
C GLY A 355 18.54 15.78 -14.16
N TRP A 356 19.20 14.78 -14.75
CA TRP A 356 20.58 14.42 -14.41
C TRP A 356 21.57 15.57 -14.68
N ALA A 357 22.34 15.95 -13.67
CA ALA A 357 23.47 16.87 -13.81
C ALA A 357 24.67 16.13 -14.41
N VAL A 358 24.75 16.09 -15.75
CA VAL A 358 25.86 15.42 -16.46
C VAL A 358 27.00 16.41 -16.70
N ASP A 359 28.19 16.10 -16.19
CA ASP A 359 29.41 16.88 -16.46
C ASP A 359 29.70 16.91 -17.99
N PRO A 360 29.78 18.08 -18.63
CA PRO A 360 30.18 18.21 -20.03
C PRO A 360 31.55 17.61 -20.36
N HIS A 361 32.43 17.46 -19.36
CA HIS A 361 33.78 16.93 -19.51
C HIS A 361 33.89 15.44 -19.16
N SER A 362 32.77 14.76 -18.91
CA SER A 362 32.75 13.31 -18.67
C SER A 362 33.26 12.52 -19.89
N SER A 363 34.15 11.56 -19.66
CA SER A 363 34.75 10.73 -20.72
C SER A 363 33.93 9.50 -21.13
N TYR A 364 32.76 9.26 -20.55
CA TYR A 364 31.90 8.11 -20.86
C TYR A 364 30.80 8.44 -21.88
N ALA A 365 30.39 7.43 -22.67
CA ALA A 365 29.26 7.55 -23.58
C ALA A 365 27.96 7.83 -22.81
N ARG A 366 27.17 8.79 -23.29
CA ARG A 366 25.85 9.13 -22.74
C ARG A 366 24.76 8.23 -23.32
N GLU A 367 25.06 6.93 -23.35
CA GLU A 367 24.22 5.87 -23.91
C GLU A 367 24.01 4.76 -22.86
N GLY A 368 22.87 4.07 -22.94
CA GLY A 368 22.48 2.98 -22.06
C GLY A 368 21.09 2.44 -22.39
N GLY A 369 20.67 1.39 -21.71
CA GLY A 369 19.30 0.88 -21.82
C GLY A 369 18.37 1.57 -20.82
N PHE A 370 17.31 2.23 -21.28
CA PHE A 370 16.44 3.01 -20.39
C PHE A 370 14.97 2.67 -20.55
N LEU A 371 14.25 2.78 -19.44
CA LEU A 371 12.79 2.78 -19.39
C LEU A 371 12.32 4.24 -19.48
N HIS A 372 12.10 4.72 -20.71
CA HIS A 372 11.72 6.12 -20.97
C HIS A 372 10.41 6.50 -20.26
N ASP A 373 9.48 5.56 -20.13
CA ASP A 373 8.19 5.77 -19.47
C ASP A 373 8.20 5.52 -17.95
N ALA A 374 9.35 5.32 -17.30
CA ALA A 374 9.39 4.97 -15.87
C ALA A 374 8.84 6.05 -14.91
N ALA A 375 8.60 7.28 -15.41
CA ALA A 375 7.92 8.31 -14.63
C ALA A 375 6.39 8.14 -14.58
N LEU A 376 5.81 7.41 -15.55
CA LEU A 376 4.38 7.14 -15.62
C LEU A 376 3.97 6.10 -14.57
N PHE A 377 2.79 6.26 -13.98
CA PHE A 377 2.23 5.32 -13.01
C PHE A 377 0.74 5.58 -12.80
N ASP A 378 -0.08 4.52 -12.81
CA ASP A 378 -1.49 4.61 -12.46
C ASP A 378 -1.71 4.52 -10.93
N ALA A 379 -1.49 5.64 -10.25
CA ALA A 379 -1.57 5.70 -8.79
C ALA A 379 -2.96 5.37 -8.24
N GLU A 380 -4.03 5.86 -8.88
CA GLU A 380 -5.40 5.67 -8.42
C GLU A 380 -5.82 4.21 -8.52
N PHE A 381 -5.37 3.49 -9.54
CA PHE A 381 -5.61 2.06 -9.70
C PHE A 381 -5.16 1.25 -8.47
N PHE A 382 -4.02 1.60 -7.88
CA PHE A 382 -3.48 0.98 -6.67
C PHE A 382 -3.93 1.65 -5.36
N GLY A 383 -4.85 2.62 -5.41
CA GLY A 383 -5.35 3.33 -4.23
C GLY A 383 -4.32 4.28 -3.60
N ILE A 384 -3.36 4.76 -4.39
CA ILE A 384 -2.27 5.63 -3.97
C ILE A 384 -2.61 7.07 -4.34
N SER A 385 -2.45 7.99 -3.39
CA SER A 385 -2.73 9.41 -3.66
C SER A 385 -1.68 10.02 -4.61
N PRO A 386 -2.02 11.02 -5.44
CA PRO A 386 -1.04 11.67 -6.33
C PRO A 386 0.19 12.21 -5.60
N ARG A 387 0.01 12.72 -4.37
CA ARG A 387 1.10 13.23 -3.53
C ARG A 387 2.04 12.12 -3.05
N GLU A 388 1.49 10.97 -2.69
CA GLU A 388 2.29 9.80 -2.33
C GLU A 388 3.01 9.24 -3.56
N ALA A 389 2.31 9.13 -4.69
CA ALA A 389 2.88 8.66 -5.95
C ALA A 389 4.11 9.47 -6.36
N LEU A 390 4.06 10.81 -6.26
CA LEU A 390 5.22 11.68 -6.51
C LEU A 390 6.42 11.41 -5.59
N ALA A 391 6.18 10.92 -4.37
CA ALA A 391 7.23 10.57 -3.41
C ALA A 391 7.87 9.20 -3.67
N MET A 392 7.15 8.32 -4.38
CA MET A 392 7.53 6.93 -4.55
C MET A 392 8.66 6.77 -5.57
N ASP A 393 9.68 6.01 -5.22
CA ASP A 393 10.67 5.52 -6.16
C ASP A 393 9.96 4.81 -7.34
N PRO A 394 10.25 5.19 -8.60
CA PRO A 394 9.75 4.50 -9.80
C PRO A 394 9.88 2.97 -9.75
N GLN A 395 10.87 2.44 -9.05
CA GLN A 395 11.03 1.00 -8.84
C GLN A 395 9.82 0.37 -8.13
N GLN A 396 9.22 1.07 -7.14
CA GLN A 396 8.01 0.61 -6.44
C GLN A 396 6.78 0.62 -7.36
N ARG A 397 6.68 1.65 -8.21
CA ARG A 397 5.59 1.84 -9.16
C ARG A 397 5.58 0.73 -10.21
N LEU A 398 6.74 0.51 -10.83
CA LEU A 398 6.91 -0.55 -11.82
C LEU A 398 6.66 -1.93 -11.21
N LEU A 399 7.19 -2.24 -10.02
CA LEU A 399 6.90 -3.54 -9.40
C LEU A 399 5.41 -3.79 -9.17
N LEU A 400 4.63 -2.77 -8.82
CA LEU A 400 3.17 -2.92 -8.66
C LEU A 400 2.50 -3.27 -10.00
N GLU A 401 2.77 -2.51 -11.05
CA GLU A 401 2.21 -2.74 -12.39
C GLU A 401 2.63 -4.09 -12.97
N THR A 402 3.93 -4.38 -12.94
CA THR A 402 4.48 -5.62 -13.49
C THR A 402 4.01 -6.84 -12.71
N SER A 403 3.77 -6.73 -11.39
CA SER A 403 3.19 -7.82 -10.59
C SER A 403 1.71 -8.06 -10.92
N TRP A 404 0.92 -7.01 -11.13
CA TRP A 404 -0.47 -7.15 -11.60
C TRP A 404 -0.51 -7.92 -12.92
N GLU A 405 0.34 -7.53 -13.88
CA GLU A 405 0.44 -8.19 -15.18
C GLU A 405 0.90 -9.65 -15.09
N ALA A 406 1.78 -9.98 -14.14
CA ALA A 406 2.24 -11.35 -13.92
C ALA A 406 1.09 -12.28 -13.51
N PHE A 407 0.23 -11.82 -12.60
CA PHE A 407 -0.97 -12.57 -12.18
C PHE A 407 -1.97 -12.74 -13.33
N GLU A 408 -2.29 -11.67 -14.06
CA GLU A 408 -3.22 -11.75 -15.18
C GLU A 408 -2.73 -12.69 -16.29
N ARG A 409 -1.41 -12.71 -16.53
CA ARG A 409 -0.78 -13.63 -17.48
C ARG A 409 -0.80 -15.09 -17.02
N ALA A 410 -0.76 -15.34 -15.71
CA ALA A 410 -0.96 -16.67 -15.14
C ALA A 410 -2.44 -17.10 -15.09
N GLY A 411 -3.37 -16.23 -15.52
CA GLY A 411 -4.80 -16.50 -15.43
C GLY A 411 -5.38 -16.34 -14.02
N ILE A 412 -4.69 -15.59 -13.15
CA ILE A 412 -5.07 -15.42 -11.75
C ILE A 412 -5.63 -14.01 -11.55
N ASP A 413 -6.83 -13.91 -10.96
CA ASP A 413 -7.37 -12.64 -10.48
C ASP A 413 -6.52 -12.14 -9.28
N PRO A 414 -5.79 -11.01 -9.40
CA PRO A 414 -4.97 -10.49 -8.31
C PRO A 414 -5.76 -10.18 -7.03
N ILE A 415 -7.06 -9.87 -7.14
CA ILE A 415 -7.91 -9.55 -5.99
C ILE A 415 -8.27 -10.81 -5.21
N SER A 416 -8.38 -11.95 -5.89
CA SER A 416 -8.72 -13.23 -5.27
C SER A 416 -7.64 -13.74 -4.30
N LEU A 417 -6.41 -13.22 -4.42
CA LEU A 417 -5.26 -13.58 -3.59
C LEU A 417 -5.22 -12.86 -2.24
N ARG A 418 -6.16 -11.94 -1.95
CA ARG A 418 -6.23 -11.26 -0.66
C ARG A 418 -6.36 -12.26 0.49
N GLY A 419 -5.51 -12.11 1.49
CA GLY A 419 -5.42 -13.00 2.65
C GLY A 419 -4.77 -14.35 2.35
N SER A 420 -4.19 -14.56 1.17
CA SER A 420 -3.42 -15.78 0.86
C SER A 420 -1.99 -15.68 1.40
N SER A 421 -1.35 -16.82 1.65
CA SER A 421 0.08 -16.90 2.01
C SER A 421 1.02 -16.66 0.81
N THR A 422 0.59 -15.91 -0.20
CA THR A 422 1.44 -15.58 -1.35
C THR A 422 2.62 -14.71 -0.90
N ALA A 423 3.83 -15.10 -1.29
CA ALA A 423 5.06 -14.41 -0.93
C ALA A 423 5.51 -13.40 -2.00
N VAL A 424 6.38 -12.46 -1.62
CA VAL A 424 7.00 -11.48 -2.52
C VAL A 424 8.50 -11.42 -2.25
N PHE A 425 9.32 -11.79 -3.24
CA PHE A 425 10.77 -11.71 -3.18
C PHE A 425 11.28 -10.80 -4.31
N ALA A 426 11.81 -9.63 -3.95
CA ALA A 426 12.25 -8.62 -4.91
C ALA A 426 13.74 -8.31 -4.77
N GLY A 427 14.47 -8.39 -5.88
CA GLY A 427 15.82 -7.87 -6.00
C GLY A 427 15.81 -6.39 -6.38
N ALA A 428 16.35 -5.53 -5.53
CA ALA A 428 16.40 -4.10 -5.79
C ALA A 428 17.46 -3.40 -4.93
N ALA A 429 17.92 -2.24 -5.39
CA ALA A 429 18.86 -1.39 -4.67
C ALA A 429 18.37 0.06 -4.66
N SER A 430 18.90 0.86 -3.73
CA SER A 430 18.63 2.31 -3.75
C SER A 430 19.33 2.95 -4.95
N GLN A 431 18.57 3.69 -5.76
CA GLN A 431 19.07 4.36 -6.97
C GLN A 431 19.11 5.89 -6.84
N GLY A 432 18.95 6.39 -5.61
CA GLY A 432 19.07 7.81 -5.29
C GLY A 432 17.86 8.67 -5.68
N TYR A 433 16.71 8.08 -6.00
CA TYR A 433 15.47 8.84 -6.20
C TYR A 433 15.14 9.66 -4.94
N ALA A 434 14.69 10.91 -5.14
CA ALA A 434 14.36 11.86 -4.07
C ALA A 434 15.40 11.98 -2.94
N SER A 435 16.69 11.75 -3.24
CA SER A 435 17.79 11.80 -2.28
C SER A 435 18.68 13.04 -2.50
N GLY A 436 19.35 13.51 -1.43
CA GLY A 436 20.28 14.63 -1.50
C GLY A 436 19.62 16.01 -1.69
N ALA A 437 20.25 16.89 -2.48
CA ALA A 437 19.81 18.28 -2.67
C ALA A 437 18.39 18.42 -3.25
N ASN A 438 17.90 17.38 -3.95
CA ASN A 438 16.58 17.37 -4.59
C ASN A 438 15.45 16.90 -3.65
N ALA A 439 15.77 16.40 -2.45
CA ALA A 439 14.78 15.89 -1.49
C ALA A 439 13.87 16.99 -0.89
N GLY A 440 14.29 18.26 -0.98
CA GLY A 440 13.60 19.40 -0.40
C GLY A 440 12.78 20.25 -1.37
N GLU A 441 12.79 19.95 -2.67
CA GLU A 441 12.21 20.84 -3.69
C GLU A 441 10.71 20.63 -3.94
N VAL A 442 10.13 19.52 -3.49
CA VAL A 442 8.68 19.24 -3.66
C VAL A 442 7.93 19.55 -2.36
N GLU A 443 7.39 20.77 -2.28
CA GLU A 443 6.52 21.18 -1.18
C GLU A 443 5.35 20.19 -0.98
N GLY A 444 5.12 19.78 0.26
CA GLY A 444 3.97 18.94 0.63
C GLY A 444 4.17 17.43 0.54
N VAL A 445 5.38 16.92 0.24
CA VAL A 445 5.66 15.47 0.13
C VAL A 445 6.33 14.87 1.37
N GLY A 446 6.73 15.70 2.34
CA GLY A 446 7.58 15.32 3.48
C GLY A 446 7.10 14.15 4.36
N GLY A 447 5.83 13.76 4.31
CA GLY A 447 5.31 12.59 5.02
C GLY A 447 5.45 11.25 4.28
N HIS A 448 5.66 11.28 2.96
CA HIS A 448 5.69 10.06 2.11
C HIS A 448 7.10 9.69 1.64
N LEU A 449 8.11 10.57 1.78
CA LEU A 449 9.46 10.31 1.28
C LEU A 449 10.09 9.04 1.90
N LEU A 450 9.87 8.81 3.20
CA LEU A 450 10.41 7.63 3.89
C LEU A 450 9.85 6.34 3.28
N THR A 451 8.52 6.22 3.19
CA THR A 451 7.86 5.02 2.66
C THR A 451 7.97 4.92 1.14
N GLY A 452 8.14 6.05 0.45
CA GLY A 452 8.34 6.11 -0.99
C GLY A 452 9.72 5.65 -1.45
N ASN A 453 10.75 5.74 -0.59
CA ASN A 453 12.15 5.49 -1.00
C ASN A 453 12.86 4.39 -0.21
N ALA A 454 12.27 3.90 0.89
CA ALA A 454 12.83 2.76 1.61
C ALA A 454 12.77 1.49 0.76
N THR A 455 13.93 0.83 0.57
CA THR A 455 14.03 -0.40 -0.22
C THR A 455 13.18 -1.53 0.37
N SER A 456 13.10 -1.64 1.70
CA SER A 456 12.23 -2.62 2.38
C SER A 456 10.74 -2.47 2.07
N VAL A 457 10.31 -1.28 1.62
CA VAL A 457 8.91 -1.03 1.26
C VAL A 457 8.58 -1.54 -0.15
N LEU A 458 9.55 -1.88 -1.01
CA LEU A 458 9.29 -2.43 -2.35
C LEU A 458 8.43 -3.70 -2.29
N SER A 459 8.93 -4.75 -1.63
CA SER A 459 8.16 -5.99 -1.44
C SER A 459 6.93 -5.78 -0.57
N GLY A 460 7.04 -5.00 0.51
CA GLY A 460 5.94 -4.74 1.44
C GLY A 460 4.76 -4.01 0.81
N ARG A 461 5.01 -3.10 -0.14
CA ARG A 461 3.96 -2.36 -0.86
C ARG A 461 3.23 -3.24 -1.86
N VAL A 462 3.92 -4.16 -2.54
CA VAL A 462 3.29 -5.19 -3.36
C VAL A 462 2.38 -6.04 -2.47
N SER A 463 2.88 -6.59 -1.36
CA SER A 463 2.06 -7.36 -0.42
C SER A 463 0.86 -6.54 0.09
N TYR A 464 1.05 -5.28 0.45
CA TYR A 464 -0.02 -4.40 0.92
C TYR A 464 -1.10 -4.15 -0.15
N ALA A 465 -0.71 -3.82 -1.37
CA ALA A 465 -1.63 -3.49 -2.45
C ALA A 465 -2.53 -4.68 -2.83
N PHE A 466 -1.92 -5.87 -2.93
CA PHE A 466 -2.62 -7.11 -3.28
C PHE A 466 -3.19 -7.86 -2.07
N GLY A 467 -2.91 -7.41 -0.84
CA GLY A 467 -3.35 -8.05 0.40
C GLY A 467 -2.73 -9.44 0.64
N LEU A 468 -1.46 -9.63 0.28
CA LEU A 468 -0.74 -10.89 0.42
C LEU A 468 -0.13 -11.01 1.83
N GLU A 469 -0.23 -12.18 2.44
CA GLU A 469 0.17 -12.44 3.82
C GLU A 469 1.39 -13.37 3.95
N GLY A 470 2.00 -13.78 2.82
CA GLY A 470 3.25 -14.54 2.82
C GLY A 470 4.50 -13.68 3.07
N PRO A 471 5.69 -14.30 3.14
CA PRO A 471 6.96 -13.59 3.30
C PRO A 471 7.17 -12.47 2.27
N ALA A 472 7.55 -11.28 2.72
CA ALA A 472 7.81 -10.13 1.86
C ALA A 472 9.26 -9.64 2.06
N VAL A 473 10.15 -9.95 1.12
CA VAL A 473 11.59 -9.71 1.24
C VAL A 473 12.09 -8.90 0.06
N THR A 474 12.75 -7.77 0.36
CA THR A 474 13.57 -7.04 -0.61
C THR A 474 15.04 -7.29 -0.27
N LEU A 475 15.85 -7.64 -1.25
CA LEU A 475 17.28 -7.94 -1.08
C LEU A 475 18.15 -7.23 -2.12
N ASP A 476 19.36 -6.88 -1.69
CA ASP A 476 20.39 -6.25 -2.51
C ASP A 476 21.66 -7.10 -2.46
N THR A 477 21.84 -7.92 -3.49
CA THR A 477 23.11 -8.58 -3.80
C THR A 477 23.68 -8.03 -5.11
N ALA A 478 23.40 -6.76 -5.40
CA ALA A 478 23.70 -6.10 -6.66
C ALA A 478 23.14 -6.89 -7.87
N CYS A 479 24.00 -7.19 -8.85
CA CYS A 479 23.62 -7.78 -10.13
C CYS A 479 23.03 -9.21 -10.04
N SER A 480 23.20 -9.91 -8.91
CA SER A 480 22.66 -11.25 -8.69
C SER A 480 21.29 -11.28 -8.00
N SER A 481 20.75 -10.11 -7.63
CA SER A 481 19.60 -10.01 -6.71
C SER A 481 18.37 -10.79 -7.17
N SER A 482 17.95 -10.71 -8.44
CA SER A 482 16.75 -11.44 -8.90
C SER A 482 16.91 -12.97 -8.87
N LEU A 483 18.11 -13.52 -9.11
CA LEU A 483 18.33 -14.97 -9.01
C LEU A 483 18.42 -15.43 -7.56
N VAL A 484 18.99 -14.62 -6.68
CA VAL A 484 18.97 -14.88 -5.24
C VAL A 484 17.52 -14.84 -4.72
N ALA A 485 16.71 -13.89 -5.18
CA ALA A 485 15.28 -13.84 -4.87
C ALA A 485 14.55 -15.11 -5.30
N LEU A 486 14.79 -15.61 -6.52
CA LEU A 486 14.23 -16.88 -6.99
C LEU A 486 14.68 -18.07 -6.16
N HIS A 487 15.97 -18.12 -5.81
CA HIS A 487 16.50 -19.19 -4.96
C HIS A 487 15.78 -19.22 -3.60
N LEU A 488 15.61 -18.07 -2.95
CA LEU A 488 14.93 -17.97 -1.65
C LEU A 488 13.44 -18.29 -1.74
N ALA A 489 12.75 -17.80 -2.77
CA ALA A 489 11.34 -18.11 -3.01
C ALA A 489 11.13 -19.63 -3.22
N ALA A 490 12.03 -20.28 -3.97
CA ALA A 490 11.99 -21.72 -4.14
C ALA A 490 12.20 -22.48 -2.82
N GLN A 491 13.02 -21.96 -1.89
CA GLN A 491 13.13 -22.55 -0.55
C GLN A 491 11.86 -22.37 0.26
N ALA A 492 11.26 -21.17 0.25
CA ALA A 492 10.02 -20.86 0.97
C ALA A 492 8.82 -21.71 0.49
N LEU A 493 8.72 -21.95 -0.82
CA LEU A 493 7.71 -22.83 -1.41
C LEU A 493 7.93 -24.30 -1.00
N ARG A 494 9.19 -24.77 -0.95
CA ARG A 494 9.52 -26.14 -0.52
C ARG A 494 9.35 -26.36 0.98
N SER A 495 9.56 -25.32 1.79
CA SER A 495 9.34 -25.37 3.25
C SER A 495 7.88 -25.22 3.64
N GLY A 496 7.00 -24.82 2.70
CA GLY A 496 5.58 -24.58 2.95
C GLY A 496 5.28 -23.23 3.61
N GLU A 497 6.22 -22.29 3.60
CA GLU A 497 6.00 -20.92 4.09
C GLU A 497 5.04 -20.13 3.19
N CYS A 498 4.91 -20.52 1.92
CA CYS A 498 3.93 -20.02 0.96
C CYS A 498 3.48 -21.12 -0.02
N SER A 499 2.35 -20.91 -0.68
CA SER A 499 1.89 -21.73 -1.83
C SER A 499 2.18 -21.10 -3.19
N LEU A 500 2.33 -19.78 -3.23
CA LEU A 500 2.59 -18.99 -4.43
C LEU A 500 3.60 -17.91 -4.09
N ALA A 501 4.47 -17.52 -5.03
CA ALA A 501 5.41 -16.42 -4.82
C ALA A 501 5.60 -15.56 -6.07
N LEU A 502 5.53 -14.25 -5.88
CA LEU A 502 6.05 -13.27 -6.82
C LEU A 502 7.56 -13.14 -6.61
N VAL A 503 8.31 -13.28 -7.69
CA VAL A 503 9.77 -13.18 -7.69
C VAL A 503 10.20 -12.21 -8.77
N GLY A 504 10.97 -11.18 -8.42
CA GLY A 504 11.36 -10.21 -9.44
C GLY A 504 12.67 -9.50 -9.14
N GLY A 505 13.07 -8.69 -10.10
CA GLY A 505 14.15 -7.72 -9.97
C GLY A 505 13.78 -6.43 -10.67
N VAL A 506 14.14 -5.30 -10.10
CA VAL A 506 13.85 -3.97 -10.64
C VAL A 506 15.06 -3.05 -10.51
N THR A 507 15.25 -2.20 -11.50
CA THR A 507 16.23 -1.12 -11.49
C THR A 507 15.71 0.03 -12.34
N VAL A 508 15.60 1.21 -11.74
CA VAL A 508 15.40 2.50 -12.42
C VAL A 508 16.43 3.47 -11.85
N MET A 509 17.24 4.08 -12.70
CA MET A 509 18.31 4.96 -12.29
C MET A 509 17.76 6.35 -11.97
N GLY A 510 17.70 6.70 -10.69
CA GLY A 510 17.32 8.04 -10.25
C GLY A 510 18.39 9.10 -10.53
N THR A 511 19.66 8.69 -10.66
CA THR A 511 20.81 9.57 -10.87
C THR A 511 21.83 8.96 -11.84
N ALA A 512 22.70 9.78 -12.41
CA ALA A 512 23.82 9.33 -13.26
C ALA A 512 25.06 8.83 -12.48
N VAL A 513 24.96 8.65 -11.15
CA VAL A 513 26.11 8.34 -10.28
C VAL A 513 26.82 7.05 -10.73
N THR A 514 26.07 6.01 -11.06
CA THR A 514 26.61 4.72 -11.54
C THR A 514 27.53 4.89 -12.74
N PHE A 515 27.16 5.75 -13.71
CA PHE A 515 28.03 6.03 -14.86
C PHE A 515 29.32 6.76 -14.43
N SER A 516 29.21 7.77 -13.57
CA SER A 516 30.39 8.53 -13.13
C SER A 516 31.40 7.69 -12.34
N GLU A 517 30.93 6.82 -11.45
CA GLU A 517 31.79 5.99 -10.61
C GLU A 517 32.45 4.84 -11.39
N PHE A 518 31.71 4.17 -12.28
CA PHE A 518 32.29 3.11 -13.11
C PHE A 518 33.19 3.66 -14.22
N SER A 519 32.93 4.87 -14.73
CA SER A 519 33.86 5.52 -15.66
C SER A 519 35.22 5.77 -15.01
N ARG A 520 35.26 6.15 -13.73
CA ARG A 520 36.52 6.34 -12.98
C ARG A 520 37.30 5.04 -12.79
N GLN A 521 36.60 3.92 -12.70
CA GLN A 521 37.17 2.59 -12.53
C GLN A 521 37.52 1.91 -13.87
N GLY A 522 37.20 2.54 -15.01
CA GLY A 522 37.41 1.97 -16.34
C GLY A 522 36.51 0.75 -16.62
N GLY A 523 35.36 0.64 -15.96
CA GLY A 523 34.44 -0.51 -16.09
C GLY A 523 33.33 -0.33 -17.11
N LEU A 524 33.25 0.81 -17.80
CA LEU A 524 32.23 1.11 -18.80
C LEU A 524 32.72 0.86 -20.22
N ALA A 525 31.86 0.29 -21.06
CA ALA A 525 32.10 0.23 -22.49
C ALA A 525 32.12 1.62 -23.11
N GLY A 526 33.03 1.86 -24.06
CA GLY A 526 33.20 3.17 -24.70
C GLY A 526 32.00 3.63 -25.52
N ASP A 527 31.14 2.70 -25.95
CA ASP A 527 29.92 2.91 -26.74
C ASP A 527 28.65 2.47 -25.99
N GLY A 528 28.74 2.23 -24.68
CA GLY A 528 27.60 1.85 -23.84
C GLY A 528 27.00 0.47 -24.13
N ARG A 529 27.65 -0.39 -24.94
CA ARG A 529 27.15 -1.72 -25.32
C ARG A 529 27.91 -2.84 -24.63
N CYS A 530 27.21 -3.90 -24.23
CA CYS A 530 27.84 -5.12 -23.71
C CYS A 530 28.25 -6.02 -24.89
N LYS A 531 29.55 -6.07 -25.20
CA LYS A 531 30.12 -6.94 -26.26
C LYS A 531 30.53 -8.28 -25.67
N SER A 532 29.56 -9.01 -25.13
CA SER A 532 29.82 -10.18 -24.28
C SER A 532 30.64 -11.25 -25.01
N PHE A 533 31.78 -11.64 -24.42
CA PHE A 533 32.73 -12.65 -24.94
C PHE A 533 33.40 -12.33 -26.28
N ALA A 534 33.22 -11.11 -26.80
CA ALA A 534 33.89 -10.63 -28.00
C ALA A 534 35.34 -10.21 -27.71
N GLU A 535 36.23 -10.22 -28.71
CA GLU A 535 37.57 -9.64 -28.55
C GLU A 535 37.52 -8.13 -28.31
N ALA A 536 36.52 -7.45 -28.89
CA ALA A 536 36.27 -6.04 -28.67
C ALA A 536 35.65 -5.68 -27.29
N ALA A 537 35.48 -6.64 -26.37
CA ALA A 537 34.91 -6.43 -25.05
C ALA A 537 35.73 -5.43 -24.21
N ASP A 538 35.16 -4.25 -23.95
CA ASP A 538 35.83 -3.12 -23.31
C ASP A 538 35.14 -2.64 -22.02
N GLY A 539 34.00 -3.20 -21.64
CA GLY A 539 33.30 -2.86 -20.40
C GLY A 539 31.80 -3.14 -20.43
N THR A 540 31.11 -2.67 -19.39
CA THR A 540 29.66 -2.82 -19.24
C THR A 540 28.91 -1.63 -19.83
N GLY A 541 27.82 -1.90 -20.54
CA GLY A 541 26.76 -0.94 -20.82
C GLY A 541 25.67 -1.02 -19.74
N TRP A 542 25.37 0.07 -19.04
CA TRP A 542 24.36 0.06 -17.98
C TRP A 542 22.94 0.18 -18.52
N SER A 543 22.00 -0.46 -17.82
CA SER A 543 20.60 -0.41 -18.16
C SER A 543 19.66 -0.44 -16.95
N GLU A 544 18.44 0.02 -17.19
CA GLU A 544 17.25 -0.13 -16.35
C GLU A 544 16.45 -1.37 -16.77
N GLY A 545 15.51 -1.80 -15.94
CA GLY A 545 14.59 -2.89 -16.28
C GLY A 545 13.81 -3.40 -15.07
N VAL A 546 12.69 -4.07 -15.35
CA VAL A 546 11.93 -4.85 -14.37
C VAL A 546 11.51 -6.17 -14.99
N GLY A 547 11.60 -7.24 -14.21
CA GLY A 547 11.04 -8.54 -14.54
C GLY A 547 10.43 -9.17 -13.30
N VAL A 548 9.27 -9.82 -13.47
CA VAL A 548 8.55 -10.53 -12.42
C VAL A 548 8.15 -11.91 -12.95
N LEU A 549 8.35 -12.92 -12.11
CA LEU A 549 7.94 -14.30 -12.29
C LEU A 549 6.92 -14.62 -11.21
N LEU A 550 5.93 -15.42 -11.57
CA LEU A 550 5.04 -16.07 -10.63
C LEU A 550 5.41 -17.54 -10.55
N VAL A 551 5.73 -18.01 -9.34
CA VAL A 551 6.21 -19.37 -9.12
C VAL A 551 5.43 -20.08 -8.01
N GLU A 552 5.22 -21.38 -8.19
CA GLU A 552 4.56 -22.27 -7.23
C GLU A 552 5.12 -23.69 -7.37
N ARG A 553 4.59 -24.65 -6.59
CA ARG A 553 4.93 -26.06 -6.78
C ARG A 553 4.18 -26.64 -7.98
N LEU A 554 4.76 -27.62 -8.66
CA LEU A 554 4.14 -28.27 -9.82
C LEU A 554 2.78 -28.90 -9.45
N SER A 555 2.69 -29.51 -8.26
CA SER A 555 1.43 -30.06 -7.77
C SER A 555 0.33 -29.00 -7.60
N ASP A 556 0.69 -27.82 -7.08
CA ASP A 556 -0.24 -26.70 -6.93
C ASP A 556 -0.67 -26.16 -8.30
N ALA A 557 0.27 -26.00 -9.24
CA ALA A 557 -0.02 -25.55 -10.60
C ALA A 557 -1.02 -26.48 -11.30
N TRP A 558 -0.85 -27.81 -11.17
CA TRP A 558 -1.81 -28.77 -11.70
C TRP A 558 -3.16 -28.73 -10.98
N GLN A 559 -3.15 -28.60 -9.65
CA GLN A 559 -4.37 -28.51 -8.86
C GLN A 559 -5.20 -27.27 -9.24
N ASN A 560 -4.52 -26.15 -9.50
CA ASN A 560 -5.13 -24.88 -9.84
C ASN A 560 -5.40 -24.71 -11.34
N GLY A 561 -4.88 -25.62 -12.18
CA GLY A 561 -5.01 -25.55 -13.64
C GLY A 561 -4.17 -24.44 -14.28
N HIS A 562 -3.07 -24.03 -13.63
CA HIS A 562 -2.17 -23.02 -14.16
C HIS A 562 -1.22 -23.59 -15.22
N GLU A 563 -0.96 -22.83 -16.29
CA GLU A 563 -0.01 -23.20 -17.34
C GLU A 563 1.41 -23.21 -16.76
N VAL A 564 2.13 -24.32 -16.93
CA VAL A 564 3.56 -24.39 -16.59
C VAL A 564 4.36 -23.86 -17.77
N LEU A 565 5.07 -22.75 -17.57
CA LEU A 565 5.93 -22.13 -18.60
C LEU A 565 7.33 -22.74 -18.63
N ALA A 566 7.87 -23.08 -17.46
CA ALA A 566 9.14 -23.78 -17.29
C ALA A 566 9.29 -24.33 -15.86
N VAL A 567 10.19 -25.28 -15.69
CA VAL A 567 10.53 -25.89 -14.39
C VAL A 567 11.87 -25.34 -13.88
N LEU A 568 11.91 -24.87 -12.63
CA LEU A 568 13.16 -24.57 -11.93
C LEU A 568 13.76 -25.88 -11.40
N ARG A 569 14.62 -26.51 -12.20
CA ARG A 569 15.22 -27.81 -11.87
C ARG A 569 16.22 -27.75 -10.74
N GLY A 570 17.00 -26.67 -10.66
CA GLY A 570 17.94 -26.47 -9.56
C GLY A 570 18.40 -25.03 -9.49
N SER A 571 18.86 -24.64 -8.30
CA SER A 571 19.47 -23.33 -8.07
C SER A 571 20.53 -23.43 -6.99
N ALA A 572 21.51 -22.53 -7.03
CA ALA A 572 22.52 -22.39 -5.99
C ALA A 572 22.97 -20.93 -5.86
N VAL A 573 23.36 -20.55 -4.65
CA VAL A 573 23.97 -19.26 -4.32
C VAL A 573 25.25 -19.50 -3.54
N ASN A 574 26.32 -18.77 -3.83
CA ASN A 574 27.55 -18.78 -3.03
C ASN A 574 28.22 -17.40 -2.99
N GLN A 575 29.39 -17.35 -2.35
CA GLN A 575 30.22 -16.16 -2.24
C GLN A 575 31.65 -16.46 -2.69
N ASP A 576 32.29 -15.45 -3.28
CA ASP A 576 33.68 -15.49 -3.74
C ASP A 576 34.66 -15.61 -2.56
N GLY A 577 34.31 -15.04 -1.41
CA GLY A 577 35.19 -14.95 -0.25
C GLY A 577 36.34 -13.95 -0.49
N ALA A 578 37.50 -14.18 0.14
CA ALA A 578 38.67 -13.35 -0.08
C ALA A 578 39.28 -13.63 -1.46
N SER A 579 39.15 -12.68 -2.39
CA SER A 579 39.65 -12.73 -3.77
C SER A 579 40.64 -11.58 -4.05
N ASN A 580 41.02 -11.37 -5.32
CA ASN A 580 41.97 -10.32 -5.75
C ASN A 580 41.41 -8.89 -5.68
N GLY A 581 40.27 -8.69 -5.01
CA GLY A 581 39.62 -7.40 -4.80
C GLY A 581 38.14 -7.60 -4.56
N LEU A 582 37.49 -6.70 -3.81
CA LEU A 582 36.06 -6.84 -3.48
C LEU A 582 35.18 -6.97 -4.72
N THR A 583 35.57 -6.29 -5.80
CA THR A 583 34.83 -6.24 -7.08
C THR A 583 35.40 -7.16 -8.16
N ALA A 584 36.46 -7.92 -7.85
CA ALA A 584 37.11 -8.80 -8.81
C ALA A 584 36.40 -10.17 -8.84
N PRO A 585 35.91 -10.64 -10.00
CA PRO A 585 35.20 -11.91 -10.10
C PRO A 585 36.12 -13.11 -9.80
N ASN A 586 35.53 -14.20 -9.31
CA ASN A 586 36.28 -15.42 -8.97
C ASN A 586 35.80 -16.67 -9.74
N GLY A 587 36.56 -17.07 -10.77
CA GLY A 587 36.26 -18.25 -11.60
C GLY A 587 36.03 -19.55 -10.81
N PRO A 588 36.88 -19.93 -9.84
CA PRO A 588 36.63 -21.11 -9.02
C PRO A 588 35.28 -21.07 -8.26
N SER A 589 34.84 -19.90 -7.82
CA SER A 589 33.55 -19.73 -7.13
C SER A 589 32.38 -19.85 -8.08
N GLN A 590 32.50 -19.31 -9.30
CA GLN A 590 31.54 -19.50 -10.39
C GLN A 590 31.42 -20.98 -10.78
N GLN A 591 32.54 -21.72 -10.88
CA GLN A 591 32.49 -23.17 -11.10
C GLN A 591 31.79 -23.91 -9.96
N ARG A 592 32.03 -23.52 -8.70
CA ARG A 592 31.38 -24.15 -7.54
C ARG A 592 29.87 -23.92 -7.54
N VAL A 593 29.39 -22.71 -7.86
CA VAL A 593 27.94 -22.43 -7.88
C VAL A 593 27.26 -23.20 -9.03
N ILE A 594 27.88 -23.29 -10.20
CA ILE A 594 27.37 -24.09 -11.33
C ILE A 594 27.27 -25.56 -10.93
N ARG A 595 28.35 -26.14 -10.39
CA ARG A 595 28.36 -27.54 -9.94
C ARG A 595 27.32 -27.80 -8.84
N GLN A 596 27.14 -26.87 -7.91
CA GLN A 596 26.15 -27.01 -6.86
C GLN A 596 24.71 -26.95 -7.41
N ALA A 597 24.43 -26.08 -8.38
CA ALA A 597 23.12 -26.03 -9.02
C ALA A 597 22.81 -27.32 -9.80
N LEU A 598 23.80 -27.89 -10.51
CA LEU A 598 23.70 -29.20 -11.17
C LEU A 598 23.42 -30.33 -10.17
N LEU A 599 24.15 -30.35 -9.05
CA LEU A 599 23.91 -31.31 -7.97
C LEU A 599 22.50 -31.18 -7.40
N ASN A 600 22.06 -29.96 -7.12
CA ASN A 600 20.71 -29.68 -6.61
C ASN A 600 19.62 -30.07 -7.62
N ALA A 601 19.93 -30.04 -8.92
CA ALA A 601 19.02 -30.47 -9.99
C ALA A 601 19.01 -31.98 -10.24
N GLY A 602 19.97 -32.72 -9.69
CA GLY A 602 20.20 -34.13 -10.02
C GLY A 602 20.63 -34.33 -11.49
N LEU A 603 21.30 -33.35 -12.09
CA LEU A 603 21.69 -33.35 -13.50
C LEU A 603 23.20 -33.48 -13.69
N SER A 604 23.60 -34.15 -14.76
CA SER A 604 24.96 -34.07 -15.29
C SER A 604 25.13 -32.84 -16.18
N ALA A 605 26.37 -32.35 -16.29
CA ALA A 605 26.69 -31.14 -17.04
C ALA A 605 26.37 -31.25 -18.55
N SER A 606 26.42 -32.46 -19.13
CA SER A 606 26.09 -32.70 -20.55
C SER A 606 24.60 -32.67 -20.87
N GLN A 607 23.73 -32.67 -19.85
CA GLN A 607 22.27 -32.60 -20.01
C GLN A 607 21.72 -31.18 -20.09
N VAL A 608 22.54 -30.15 -19.93
CA VAL A 608 22.13 -28.74 -20.11
C VAL A 608 22.59 -28.28 -21.49
N ASP A 609 21.72 -27.68 -22.28
CA ASP A 609 22.02 -27.40 -23.69
C ASP A 609 22.62 -26.01 -23.89
N ALA A 610 22.19 -25.05 -23.08
CA ALA A 610 22.59 -23.65 -23.21
C ALA A 610 22.87 -22.98 -21.86
N VAL A 611 23.68 -21.93 -21.88
CA VAL A 611 23.88 -21.01 -20.75
C VAL A 611 23.62 -19.57 -21.19
N GLU A 612 22.64 -18.96 -20.55
CA GLU A 612 22.49 -17.50 -20.50
C GLU A 612 23.47 -16.97 -19.43
N ALA A 613 24.55 -16.39 -19.90
CA ALA A 613 25.66 -15.96 -19.06
C ALA A 613 25.35 -14.66 -18.30
N HIS A 614 26.15 -14.39 -17.28
CA HIS A 614 26.22 -13.05 -16.73
C HIS A 614 26.82 -12.09 -17.76
N GLY A 615 27.88 -12.48 -18.49
CA GLY A 615 28.33 -11.91 -19.77
C GLY A 615 28.23 -10.39 -19.86
N THR A 616 29.02 -9.68 -19.05
CA THR A 616 28.95 -8.22 -18.91
C THR A 616 29.62 -7.45 -20.06
N GLY A 617 30.42 -8.11 -20.90
CA GLY A 617 31.25 -7.44 -21.90
C GLY A 617 32.53 -6.87 -21.30
N THR A 618 32.92 -7.30 -20.10
CA THR A 618 34.14 -6.79 -19.44
C THR A 618 35.35 -7.64 -19.83
N SER A 619 36.48 -6.97 -20.07
CA SER A 619 37.73 -7.61 -20.51
C SER A 619 38.29 -8.66 -19.55
N LEU A 620 37.95 -8.58 -18.25
CA LEU A 620 38.36 -9.55 -17.22
C LEU A 620 37.24 -10.53 -16.86
N GLY A 621 36.00 -10.05 -16.71
CA GLY A 621 34.89 -10.88 -16.22
C GLY A 621 34.47 -11.95 -17.21
N ASP A 622 34.40 -11.60 -18.49
CA ASP A 622 33.93 -12.50 -19.53
C ASP A 622 34.88 -13.70 -19.74
N PRO A 623 36.22 -13.53 -19.80
CA PRO A 623 37.14 -14.67 -19.83
C PRO A 623 37.02 -15.59 -18.60
N ILE A 624 36.84 -15.01 -17.40
CA ILE A 624 36.70 -15.77 -16.16
C ILE A 624 35.42 -16.63 -16.17
N GLU A 625 34.31 -16.05 -16.63
CA GLU A 625 33.05 -16.77 -16.76
C GLU A 625 33.10 -17.85 -17.84
N ALA A 626 33.63 -17.53 -19.03
CA ALA A 626 33.77 -18.50 -20.11
C ALA A 626 34.63 -19.70 -19.67
N GLN A 627 35.74 -19.47 -18.97
CA GLN A 627 36.56 -20.54 -18.38
C GLN A 627 35.79 -21.36 -17.33
N ALA A 628 34.95 -20.72 -16.51
CA ALA A 628 34.12 -21.44 -15.55
C ALA A 628 33.09 -22.35 -16.24
N VAL A 629 32.47 -21.89 -17.32
CA VAL A 629 31.55 -22.67 -18.16
C VAL A 629 32.29 -23.81 -18.87
N LEU A 630 33.44 -23.55 -19.50
CA LEU A 630 34.28 -24.57 -20.14
C LEU A 630 34.70 -25.66 -19.15
N ALA A 631 35.12 -25.28 -17.94
CA ALA A 631 35.56 -26.21 -16.89
C ALA A 631 34.40 -26.96 -16.19
N THR A 632 33.15 -26.64 -16.51
CA THR A 632 31.96 -27.30 -15.96
C THR A 632 31.14 -27.91 -17.10
N TYR A 633 30.30 -27.11 -17.74
CA TYR A 633 29.44 -27.51 -18.84
C TYR A 633 30.20 -27.99 -20.07
N GLY A 634 31.39 -27.45 -20.36
CA GLY A 634 32.19 -27.86 -21.54
C GLY A 634 32.82 -29.25 -21.45
N GLN A 635 32.74 -29.91 -20.29
CA GLN A 635 33.37 -31.21 -20.04
C GLN A 635 32.40 -32.38 -20.23
N GLY A 636 32.92 -33.57 -20.56
CA GLY A 636 32.13 -34.80 -20.62
C GLY A 636 31.12 -34.86 -21.79
N ARG A 637 31.39 -34.15 -22.88
CA ARG A 637 30.50 -34.02 -24.06
C ARG A 637 31.00 -34.77 -25.31
N ALA A 638 31.78 -35.84 -25.16
CA ALA A 638 32.30 -36.57 -26.32
C ALA A 638 31.20 -37.13 -27.25
N GLU A 639 30.03 -37.44 -26.70
CA GLU A 639 28.86 -37.98 -27.40
C GLU A 639 27.64 -37.04 -27.37
N ALA A 640 27.79 -35.82 -26.86
CA ALA A 640 26.72 -34.82 -26.71
C ALA A 640 27.03 -33.58 -27.56
N PRO A 641 26.02 -32.83 -28.03
CA PRO A 641 26.25 -31.56 -28.69
C PRO A 641 27.00 -30.57 -27.77
N PRO A 642 27.75 -29.62 -28.35
CA PRO A 642 28.39 -28.56 -27.58
C PRO A 642 27.35 -27.74 -26.81
N LEU A 643 27.75 -27.17 -25.68
CA LEU A 643 26.93 -26.23 -24.95
C LEU A 643 26.89 -24.88 -25.70
N HIS A 644 25.71 -24.32 -25.91
CA HIS A 644 25.58 -22.97 -26.43
C HIS A 644 25.72 -21.90 -25.33
N LEU A 645 26.54 -20.89 -25.56
CA LEU A 645 26.76 -19.78 -24.62
C LEU A 645 26.30 -18.45 -25.24
N GLY A 646 25.58 -17.62 -24.50
CA GLY A 646 25.21 -16.28 -24.95
C GLY A 646 24.85 -15.32 -23.83
N SER A 647 24.53 -14.07 -24.19
CA SER A 647 24.13 -13.04 -23.22
C SER A 647 23.09 -12.08 -23.81
N LEU A 648 21.97 -11.92 -23.11
CA LEU A 648 20.91 -10.94 -23.38
C LEU A 648 21.41 -9.50 -23.26
N LYS A 649 22.48 -9.25 -22.49
CA LYS A 649 23.00 -7.89 -22.27
C LYS A 649 23.51 -7.26 -23.56
N SER A 650 23.86 -8.08 -24.55
CA SER A 650 24.21 -7.59 -25.89
C SER A 650 23.06 -6.85 -26.59
N ASN A 651 21.80 -7.13 -26.24
CA ASN A 651 20.63 -6.45 -26.78
C ASN A 651 20.17 -5.27 -25.94
N ILE A 652 20.17 -5.40 -24.61
CA ILE A 652 19.49 -4.45 -23.72
C ILE A 652 20.43 -3.80 -22.69
N GLY A 653 21.73 -4.09 -22.73
CA GLY A 653 22.67 -3.69 -21.69
C GLY A 653 22.45 -4.44 -20.37
N HIS A 654 23.16 -4.02 -19.33
CA HIS A 654 23.12 -4.64 -18.02
C HIS A 654 22.03 -4.01 -17.14
N THR A 655 20.88 -4.68 -17.04
CA THR A 655 19.71 -4.26 -16.24
C THR A 655 19.86 -4.43 -14.72
N GLN A 656 21.11 -4.47 -14.22
CA GLN A 656 21.46 -4.52 -12.80
C GLN A 656 20.69 -5.60 -12.02
N ALA A 657 19.87 -5.23 -11.03
CA ALA A 657 19.15 -6.18 -10.18
C ALA A 657 18.09 -7.00 -10.93
N ALA A 658 17.64 -6.54 -12.11
CA ALA A 658 16.71 -7.24 -12.99
C ALA A 658 17.40 -8.18 -14.01
N ALA A 659 18.74 -8.23 -14.03
CA ALA A 659 19.48 -8.95 -15.08
C ALA A 659 19.22 -10.45 -15.11
N GLY A 660 19.14 -11.10 -13.94
CA GLY A 660 18.91 -12.53 -13.86
C GLY A 660 17.51 -12.93 -14.32
N VAL A 661 16.48 -12.19 -13.89
CA VAL A 661 15.09 -12.46 -14.30
C VAL A 661 14.86 -12.18 -15.78
N ALA A 662 15.48 -11.15 -16.35
CA ALA A 662 15.44 -10.91 -17.80
C ALA A 662 16.05 -12.10 -18.58
N GLY A 663 17.17 -12.65 -18.08
CA GLY A 663 17.78 -13.86 -18.65
C GLY A 663 16.88 -15.10 -18.54
N ILE A 664 16.17 -15.27 -17.43
CA ILE A 664 15.16 -16.34 -17.28
C ILE A 664 14.05 -16.17 -18.33
N ILE A 665 13.47 -14.99 -18.45
CA ILE A 665 12.38 -14.72 -19.40
C ILE A 665 12.83 -15.03 -20.84
N LYS A 666 14.04 -14.58 -21.22
CA LYS A 666 14.65 -14.93 -22.52
C LYS A 666 14.71 -16.45 -22.71
N MET A 667 15.22 -17.20 -21.74
CA MET A 667 15.39 -18.65 -21.85
C MET A 667 14.05 -19.41 -21.88
N VAL A 668 13.05 -18.96 -21.13
CA VAL A 668 11.69 -19.51 -21.22
C VAL A 668 11.12 -19.29 -22.62
N MET A 669 11.24 -18.08 -23.18
CA MET A 669 10.80 -17.81 -24.56
C MET A 669 11.57 -18.65 -25.59
N ALA A 670 12.89 -18.78 -25.44
CA ALA A 670 13.73 -19.62 -26.29
C ALA A 670 13.29 -21.10 -26.28
N MET A 671 12.95 -21.65 -25.10
CA MET A 671 12.43 -23.02 -24.97
C MET A 671 11.09 -23.20 -25.67
N ARG A 672 10.18 -22.22 -25.52
CA ARG A 672 8.84 -22.24 -26.16
C ARG A 672 8.92 -22.14 -27.69
N HIS A 673 9.84 -21.35 -28.21
CA HIS A 673 10.02 -21.17 -29.66
C HIS A 673 11.01 -22.16 -30.28
N GLY A 674 11.76 -22.93 -29.48
CA GLY A 674 12.75 -23.88 -29.98
C GLY A 674 13.90 -23.22 -30.73
N VAL A 675 14.32 -22.02 -30.32
CA VAL A 675 15.39 -21.24 -30.96
C VAL A 675 16.24 -20.56 -29.89
N LEU A 676 17.56 -20.60 -30.05
CA LEU A 676 18.51 -19.85 -29.24
C LEU A 676 18.96 -18.59 -30.03
N PRO A 677 18.57 -17.37 -29.58
CA PRO A 677 18.93 -16.13 -30.27
C PRO A 677 20.44 -15.85 -30.20
N ARG A 678 20.97 -15.18 -31.23
CA ARG A 678 22.38 -14.76 -31.27
C ARG A 678 22.71 -13.74 -30.17
N THR A 679 23.98 -13.70 -29.77
CA THR A 679 24.57 -12.62 -28.97
C THR A 679 25.08 -11.54 -29.91
N LEU A 680 24.62 -10.30 -29.74
CA LEU A 680 25.04 -9.18 -30.58
C LEU A 680 26.48 -8.75 -30.29
N HIS A 681 27.06 -8.02 -31.25
CA HIS A 681 28.36 -7.36 -31.13
C HIS A 681 29.57 -8.29 -30.89
N VAL A 682 29.43 -9.57 -31.23
CA VAL A 682 30.56 -10.49 -31.32
C VAL A 682 31.20 -10.36 -32.70
N ASP A 683 32.39 -9.75 -32.76
CA ASP A 683 33.23 -9.72 -33.95
C ASP A 683 33.99 -11.05 -34.10
N GLU A 684 34.78 -11.41 -33.09
CA GLU A 684 35.37 -12.72 -32.91
C GLU A 684 35.39 -13.10 -31.42
N PRO A 685 35.29 -14.39 -31.06
CA PRO A 685 35.40 -14.81 -29.67
C PRO A 685 36.75 -14.40 -29.08
N THR A 686 36.76 -13.92 -27.82
CA THR A 686 38.00 -13.38 -27.24
C THR A 686 39.15 -14.40 -27.20
N SER A 687 40.35 -13.91 -27.54
CA SER A 687 41.62 -14.64 -27.53
C SER A 687 42.14 -14.95 -26.11
N GLN A 688 41.56 -14.32 -25.08
CA GLN A 688 41.88 -14.58 -23.68
C GLN A 688 41.30 -15.90 -23.13
N VAL A 689 40.49 -16.59 -23.94
CA VAL A 689 39.86 -17.87 -23.59
C VAL A 689 40.34 -18.94 -24.56
N ASP A 690 40.81 -20.07 -24.03
CA ASP A 690 41.05 -21.27 -24.83
C ASP A 690 39.71 -22.00 -25.05
N TRP A 691 38.99 -21.60 -26.10
CA TRP A 691 37.72 -22.20 -26.49
C TRP A 691 37.84 -23.68 -26.88
N SER A 692 39.06 -24.17 -27.19
CA SER A 692 39.28 -25.59 -27.51
C SER A 692 39.35 -26.49 -26.27
N ALA A 693 39.39 -25.91 -25.06
CA ALA A 693 39.49 -26.63 -23.80
C ALA A 693 38.20 -27.38 -23.37
N GLY A 694 37.08 -27.15 -24.07
CA GLY A 694 35.80 -27.79 -23.80
C GLY A 694 34.81 -27.58 -24.94
N ALA A 695 33.76 -28.39 -24.99
CA ALA A 695 32.74 -28.31 -26.03
C ALA A 695 31.70 -27.22 -25.70
N VAL A 696 32.10 -25.95 -25.90
CA VAL A 696 31.24 -24.76 -25.74
C VAL A 696 31.30 -23.93 -27.01
N GLU A 697 30.15 -23.53 -27.54
CA GLU A 697 30.01 -22.69 -28.72
C GLU A 697 29.32 -21.38 -28.36
N LEU A 698 29.97 -20.26 -28.66
CA LEU A 698 29.37 -18.93 -28.50
C LEU A 698 28.30 -18.72 -29.57
N LEU A 699 27.12 -18.25 -29.17
CA LEU A 699 25.99 -17.95 -30.06
C LEU A 699 26.26 -16.70 -30.90
N THR A 700 27.08 -16.83 -31.95
CA THR A 700 27.35 -15.75 -32.93
C THR A 700 26.26 -15.61 -33.98
N GLU A 701 25.43 -16.64 -34.15
CA GLU A 701 24.23 -16.67 -34.98
C GLU A 701 23.05 -17.31 -34.22
N SER A 702 21.84 -17.11 -34.72
CA SER A 702 20.65 -17.74 -34.15
C SER A 702 20.61 -19.20 -34.56
N VAL A 703 20.46 -20.11 -33.60
CA VAL A 703 20.44 -21.56 -33.87
C VAL A 703 19.11 -22.18 -33.46
N ALA A 704 18.66 -23.17 -34.22
CA ALA A 704 17.51 -23.98 -33.82
C ALA A 704 17.86 -24.81 -32.57
N TRP A 705 16.94 -24.91 -31.62
CA TRP A 705 17.06 -25.76 -30.44
C TRP A 705 16.24 -27.03 -30.67
N PRO A 706 16.84 -28.11 -31.19
CA PRO A 706 16.09 -29.26 -31.68
C PRO A 706 15.36 -30.01 -30.57
N GLU A 707 14.28 -30.70 -30.93
CA GLU A 707 13.66 -31.71 -30.07
C GLU A 707 14.43 -33.03 -30.22
N THR A 708 14.99 -33.51 -29.12
CA THR A 708 15.85 -34.71 -29.10
C THR A 708 15.20 -35.89 -28.37
N GLY A 709 13.99 -35.70 -27.84
CA GLY A 709 13.33 -36.61 -26.90
C GLY A 709 13.66 -36.33 -25.43
N GLU A 710 14.69 -35.51 -25.17
CA GLU A 710 14.99 -34.95 -23.85
C GLU A 710 14.43 -33.52 -23.74
N ALA A 711 14.05 -33.11 -22.53
CA ALA A 711 13.60 -31.75 -22.28
C ALA A 711 14.74 -30.74 -22.48
N ARG A 712 14.46 -29.64 -23.18
CA ARG A 712 15.41 -28.53 -23.35
C ARG A 712 15.78 -27.95 -21.98
N ARG A 713 17.08 -27.75 -21.72
CA ARG A 713 17.57 -27.23 -20.43
C ARG A 713 18.56 -26.08 -20.62
N ALA A 714 18.40 -25.01 -19.83
CA ALA A 714 19.32 -23.88 -19.82
C ALA A 714 19.79 -23.51 -18.41
N GLY A 715 21.07 -23.20 -18.27
CA GLY A 715 21.60 -22.50 -17.11
C GLY A 715 21.45 -20.99 -17.26
N VAL A 716 21.18 -20.26 -16.18
CA VAL A 716 21.21 -18.80 -16.13
C VAL A 716 22.11 -18.34 -14.98
N SER A 717 23.13 -17.55 -15.29
CA SER A 717 24.12 -17.06 -14.33
C SER A 717 23.90 -15.58 -13.98
N SER A 718 24.14 -15.21 -12.72
CA SER A 718 24.26 -13.81 -12.32
C SER A 718 25.26 -13.64 -11.18
N PHE A 719 26.22 -12.74 -11.36
CA PHE A 719 27.33 -12.52 -10.43
C PHE A 719 27.30 -11.10 -9.91
N GLY A 720 27.11 -10.94 -8.60
CA GLY A 720 27.06 -9.64 -7.94
C GLY A 720 28.46 -9.07 -7.77
N ILE A 721 28.58 -7.74 -7.90
CA ILE A 721 29.87 -7.04 -7.75
C ILE A 721 30.52 -7.22 -6.38
N SER A 722 29.77 -7.61 -5.34
CA SER A 722 30.29 -7.92 -4.01
C SER A 722 30.74 -9.38 -3.83
N GLY A 723 30.73 -10.18 -4.90
CA GLY A 723 31.13 -11.59 -4.89
C GLY A 723 29.99 -12.60 -4.68
N THR A 724 28.73 -12.15 -4.51
CA THR A 724 27.59 -13.06 -4.40
C THR A 724 27.19 -13.62 -5.76
N ASN A 725 27.37 -14.91 -5.97
CA ASN A 725 27.04 -15.59 -7.22
C ASN A 725 25.74 -16.37 -7.10
N ALA A 726 24.94 -16.37 -8.14
CA ALA A 726 23.75 -17.21 -8.27
C ALA A 726 23.73 -17.90 -9.64
N HIS A 727 23.32 -19.17 -9.65
CA HIS A 727 23.10 -19.93 -10.87
C HIS A 727 21.82 -20.74 -10.74
N VAL A 728 20.98 -20.70 -11.78
CA VAL A 728 19.72 -21.45 -11.85
C VAL A 728 19.71 -22.31 -13.10
N ILE A 729 19.03 -23.46 -13.04
CA ILE A 729 18.84 -24.36 -14.18
C ILE A 729 17.34 -24.47 -14.43
N LEU A 730 16.95 -24.08 -15.63
CA LEU A 730 15.59 -24.16 -16.14
C LEU A 730 15.45 -25.40 -17.04
N GLU A 731 14.27 -26.00 -17.02
CA GLU A 731 13.88 -27.07 -17.93
C GLU A 731 12.55 -26.73 -18.60
N GLN A 732 12.43 -27.14 -19.86
CA GLN A 732 11.21 -27.04 -20.64
C GLN A 732 10.02 -27.62 -19.87
N ALA A 733 8.89 -26.91 -19.92
CA ALA A 733 7.64 -27.40 -19.35
C ALA A 733 7.28 -28.80 -19.90
N PRO A 734 6.70 -29.69 -19.07
CA PRO A 734 6.16 -30.95 -19.56
C PRO A 734 5.16 -30.71 -20.69
N ALA A 735 5.20 -31.55 -21.73
CA ALA A 735 4.20 -31.48 -22.78
C ALA A 735 2.82 -31.77 -22.18
N ILE A 736 1.91 -30.81 -22.25
CA ILE A 736 0.50 -31.05 -21.95
C ILE A 736 -0.06 -31.75 -23.17
N GLU A 737 -0.49 -33.02 -23.03
CA GLU A 737 -1.32 -33.65 -24.05
C GLU A 737 -2.54 -32.75 -24.22
N ALA A 738 -2.69 -32.15 -25.40
CA ALA A 738 -3.85 -31.35 -25.73
C ALA A 738 -5.08 -32.18 -25.38
N THR A 739 -5.80 -31.78 -24.33
CA THR A 739 -7.04 -32.44 -23.96
C THR A 739 -7.92 -32.34 -25.19
N GLU A 740 -8.47 -33.45 -25.68
CA GLU A 740 -9.35 -33.45 -26.84
C GLU A 740 -10.34 -32.29 -26.68
N ALA A 741 -10.37 -31.39 -27.67
CA ALA A 741 -11.23 -30.22 -27.62
C ALA A 741 -12.64 -30.70 -27.22
N SER A 742 -13.10 -30.24 -26.05
CA SER A 742 -14.46 -30.54 -25.61
C SER A 742 -15.41 -30.09 -26.72
N GLU A 743 -16.46 -30.86 -27.00
CA GLU A 743 -17.45 -30.56 -28.05
C GLU A 743 -17.71 -29.04 -28.16
N ASP A 744 -17.58 -28.47 -29.37
CA ASP A 744 -17.76 -27.04 -29.62
C ASP A 744 -19.03 -26.53 -28.92
N VAL A 745 -18.85 -25.80 -27.83
CA VAL A 745 -19.98 -25.22 -27.09
C VAL A 745 -20.45 -24.01 -27.89
N VAL A 746 -21.32 -24.24 -28.88
CA VAL A 746 -21.89 -23.15 -29.67
C VAL A 746 -22.97 -22.44 -28.87
N LEU A 747 -22.60 -21.33 -28.24
CA LEU A 747 -23.56 -20.42 -27.61
C LEU A 747 -24.07 -19.41 -28.65
N PRO A 748 -25.39 -19.13 -28.70
CA PRO A 748 -25.96 -18.17 -29.65
C PRO A 748 -25.45 -16.73 -29.42
N VAL A 749 -25.05 -16.42 -28.19
CA VAL A 749 -24.45 -15.16 -27.77
C VAL A 749 -23.43 -15.45 -26.67
N VAL A 750 -22.21 -14.94 -26.80
CA VAL A 750 -21.19 -14.99 -25.75
C VAL A 750 -20.99 -13.57 -25.19
N PRO A 751 -21.30 -13.31 -23.91
CA PRO A 751 -21.03 -12.03 -23.29
C PRO A 751 -19.53 -11.91 -22.96
N TRP A 752 -18.89 -10.83 -23.41
CA TRP A 752 -17.55 -10.47 -22.97
C TRP A 752 -17.64 -9.40 -21.89
N VAL A 753 -17.36 -9.81 -20.66
CA VAL A 753 -17.33 -8.91 -19.51
C VAL A 753 -16.01 -8.15 -19.49
N VAL A 754 -16.06 -6.82 -19.47
CA VAL A 754 -14.88 -5.97 -19.40
C VAL A 754 -15.01 -5.06 -18.20
N SER A 755 -13.92 -4.86 -17.47
CA SER A 755 -13.92 -3.92 -16.35
C SER A 755 -12.63 -3.11 -16.27
N ALA A 756 -12.73 -1.94 -15.62
CA ALA A 756 -11.62 -1.05 -15.33
C ALA A 756 -11.88 -0.21 -14.07
N LYS A 757 -10.85 0.48 -13.58
CA LYS A 757 -10.96 1.44 -12.47
C LYS A 757 -11.44 2.82 -12.90
N SER A 758 -11.48 3.11 -14.20
CA SER A 758 -11.97 4.37 -14.75
C SER A 758 -12.73 4.14 -16.07
N GLU A 759 -13.56 5.09 -16.47
CA GLU A 759 -14.30 5.06 -17.73
C GLU A 759 -13.36 5.09 -18.96
N ALA A 760 -12.28 5.87 -18.88
CA ALA A 760 -11.24 5.90 -19.91
C ALA A 760 -10.51 4.55 -20.02
N GLY A 761 -10.17 3.94 -18.87
CA GLY A 761 -9.56 2.61 -18.83
C GLY A 761 -10.49 1.53 -19.40
N LEU A 762 -11.80 1.62 -19.13
CA LEU A 762 -12.80 0.69 -19.67
C LEU A 762 -12.86 0.79 -21.20
N SER A 763 -12.90 2.01 -21.72
CA SER A 763 -12.89 2.26 -23.17
C SER A 763 -11.63 1.70 -23.84
N ALA A 764 -10.47 1.94 -23.23
CA ALA A 764 -9.20 1.40 -23.73
C ALA A 764 -9.13 -0.13 -23.67
N GLN A 765 -9.70 -0.75 -22.63
CA GLN A 765 -9.78 -2.22 -22.55
C GLN A 765 -10.69 -2.81 -23.64
N VAL A 766 -11.84 -2.18 -23.89
CA VAL A 766 -12.75 -2.61 -24.98
C VAL A 766 -12.06 -2.54 -26.34
N GLU A 767 -11.31 -1.47 -26.61
CA GLU A 767 -10.56 -1.33 -27.86
C GLU A 767 -9.48 -2.42 -27.99
N ARG A 768 -8.66 -2.62 -26.95
CA ARG A 768 -7.62 -3.68 -26.94
C ARG A 768 -8.21 -5.06 -27.12
N LEU A 769 -9.31 -5.37 -26.42
CA LEU A 769 -9.99 -6.65 -26.51
C LEU A 769 -10.55 -6.88 -27.92
N SER A 770 -11.13 -5.86 -28.54
CA SER A 770 -11.67 -5.96 -29.90
C SER A 770 -10.59 -6.29 -30.93
N VAL A 771 -9.38 -5.71 -30.77
CA VAL A 771 -8.22 -6.03 -31.60
C VAL A 771 -7.69 -7.43 -31.31
N PHE A 772 -7.60 -7.81 -30.04
CA PHE A 772 -7.07 -9.12 -29.61
C PHE A 772 -7.97 -10.29 -29.99
N ALA A 773 -9.30 -10.11 -29.89
CA ALA A 773 -10.25 -11.20 -30.06
C ALA A 773 -10.30 -11.73 -31.50
N GLY A 774 -10.06 -10.88 -32.51
CA GLY A 774 -9.79 -11.28 -33.90
C GLY A 774 -10.45 -12.58 -34.36
N ASP A 775 -9.61 -13.58 -34.71
CA ASP A 775 -10.02 -14.92 -35.17
C ASP A 775 -10.10 -15.96 -34.01
N ARG A 776 -10.06 -15.54 -32.74
CA ARG A 776 -10.13 -16.45 -31.59
C ARG A 776 -11.57 -16.87 -31.32
N GLU A 777 -11.74 -18.06 -30.74
CA GLU A 777 -13.06 -18.56 -30.35
C GLU A 777 -13.73 -17.66 -29.31
N PRO A 778 -14.92 -17.11 -29.59
CA PRO A 778 -15.57 -16.14 -28.69
C PRO A 778 -15.84 -16.69 -27.29
N VAL A 779 -16.10 -18.00 -27.18
CA VAL A 779 -16.37 -18.69 -25.90
C VAL A 779 -15.14 -18.68 -25.01
N ASP A 780 -13.95 -18.93 -25.55
CA ASP A 780 -12.70 -18.93 -24.79
C ASP A 780 -12.37 -17.53 -24.27
N VAL A 781 -12.61 -16.50 -25.08
CA VAL A 781 -12.45 -15.11 -24.69
C VAL A 781 -13.42 -14.76 -23.57
N GLY A 782 -14.70 -15.12 -23.72
CA GLY A 782 -15.73 -14.86 -22.72
C GLY A 782 -15.47 -15.57 -21.39
N LEU A 783 -15.07 -16.84 -21.45
CA LEU A 783 -14.68 -17.62 -20.28
C LEU A 783 -13.50 -16.98 -19.55
N SER A 784 -12.42 -16.66 -20.28
CA SER A 784 -11.21 -16.06 -19.71
C SER A 784 -11.51 -14.73 -19.02
N LEU A 785 -12.30 -13.86 -19.65
CA LEU A 785 -12.71 -12.58 -19.08
C LEU A 785 -13.56 -12.74 -17.81
N ALA A 786 -14.37 -13.78 -17.73
CA ALA A 786 -15.26 -14.02 -16.60
C ALA A 786 -14.56 -14.67 -15.40
N THR A 787 -13.51 -15.46 -15.61
CA THR A 787 -12.90 -16.29 -14.55
C THR A 787 -11.48 -15.88 -14.16
N THR A 788 -10.74 -15.19 -15.04
CA THR A 788 -9.30 -14.91 -14.83
C THR A 788 -8.97 -13.43 -14.71
N ARG A 789 -9.98 -12.55 -14.70
CA ARG A 789 -9.80 -11.10 -14.64
C ARG A 789 -10.51 -10.51 -13.42
N ALA A 790 -9.87 -9.53 -12.80
CA ALA A 790 -10.43 -8.79 -11.69
C ALA A 790 -11.72 -8.07 -12.10
N ALA A 791 -12.75 -8.13 -11.26
CA ALA A 791 -14.02 -7.44 -11.48
C ALA A 791 -14.00 -6.01 -10.90
N LEU A 792 -13.52 -5.04 -11.69
CA LEU A 792 -13.32 -3.64 -11.28
C LEU A 792 -14.61 -2.79 -11.37
N GLU A 793 -14.55 -1.54 -10.91
CA GLU A 793 -15.73 -0.69 -10.64
C GLU A 793 -16.51 -0.28 -11.90
N HIS A 794 -15.81 0.14 -12.94
CA HIS A 794 -16.42 0.46 -14.23
C HIS A 794 -16.51 -0.82 -15.04
N ARG A 795 -17.72 -1.20 -15.47
CA ARG A 795 -17.98 -2.47 -16.15
C ARG A 795 -18.80 -2.24 -17.41
N ALA A 796 -18.50 -3.00 -18.45
CA ALA A 796 -19.30 -3.09 -19.66
C ALA A 796 -19.41 -4.55 -20.08
N VAL A 797 -20.47 -4.88 -20.82
CA VAL A 797 -20.60 -6.19 -21.48
C VAL A 797 -20.68 -5.97 -22.99
N LEU A 798 -19.77 -6.60 -23.72
CA LEU A 798 -19.82 -6.65 -25.19
C LEU A 798 -20.65 -7.85 -25.61
N ILE A 799 -21.66 -7.60 -26.45
CA ILE A 799 -22.57 -8.58 -27.04
C ILE A 799 -22.56 -8.36 -28.55
N GLY A 800 -21.74 -9.12 -29.27
CA GLY A 800 -21.50 -8.85 -30.70
C GLY A 800 -20.87 -7.48 -30.90
N ASP A 801 -21.52 -6.60 -31.67
CA ASP A 801 -21.11 -5.21 -31.93
C ASP A 801 -21.67 -4.20 -30.92
N ARG A 802 -22.42 -4.65 -29.91
CA ARG A 802 -23.08 -3.80 -28.92
C ARG A 802 -22.36 -3.82 -27.58
N THR A 803 -22.05 -2.64 -27.05
CA THR A 803 -21.60 -2.44 -25.67
C THR A 803 -22.77 -2.03 -24.79
N VAL A 804 -23.00 -2.75 -23.69
CA VAL A 804 -24.04 -2.47 -22.68
C VAL A 804 -23.43 -2.05 -21.37
#